data_AF-A0A7C3RK05-F1
#
_entry.id   AF-A0A7C3RK05-F1
#
_cell.length_a   1.000
_cell.length_b   1.000
_cell.length_c   1.000
_cell.angle_alpha   90.00
_cell.angle_beta   90.00
_cell.angle_gamma   90.00
#
_symmetry.space_group_name_H-M   'P 1'
#
loop_
_entity.id
_entity.type
_entity.pdbx_description
1 polymer ?
#
loop_
_entity_poly.entity_id
_entity_poly.type
_entity_poly.pdbx_seq_one_letter_code
_entity_poly.pdbx_strand_id
1 'polypeptide(L)'
;MGVVCREIIREDENFYILRINCTSDLSKKLIDLGIKWVYKGDQNLLWDALITDLVIYNNLKENLPFVPFIHDEKLGTGDYRLIPFYKDPGRYTLTEDYAGKLTGAVYINQDISYGLLYGVPIEPSEYNDLNFKLLWLAKDWGKFRDIIKRDDNFSKSLADFGFSLDYENYSVFTGSGIMANKETLTSYFQRNPKAEIYYLFSKSIGWYGIVPRYPEEISLSSIYFDDELLRYLKTLFILGLRGTLKQVKNREERKGILKRARKIYNWAKEILEEQNVSIADFQIRLAEKIIKDISEDYNFNFQRTSDILKIASYEDLKNKSFYYFFDLLLKYPIIFSNAYNSALNKARLPLKRVVMRENTLQLPYFLEIFNFQGNRKVLIRCNLEIINQDKPYIRLSSPHCKSFVLVSKENLDSAETFLKTLYDSGKFPYGFALIGKAGPFMAEMRKHPRVLAVPEEGSKYAPMVDYFLGELNSYLKSIPDSHLIRVRLNLLDNLDKMDLDIQVPKFIEIYLGKKVINSKEFSKIWRNKVEQVSKFLEIIKGLELGEYFHLASFILYEKGYSVDLGRSIKLVKKLESKGYDGIFKNFTFPESFLLMLYNLSNERKEVIKRIKEKKLEAPRELFELRDFIEYKILFLFGVLIRSLLIFKKSLHYLNYRPYSIILYLISPEFIKHLIRNSELYLERVEFKT
;
A
#
# COMPACT_ATOMS: atom_id res chain seq x y z
N MET A 1 31.83 24.61 8.67
CA MET A 1 31.50 23.18 8.49
C MET A 1 30.40 22.84 9.50
N GLY A 2 29.13 22.88 9.08
CA GLY A 2 28.01 22.53 9.96
C GLY A 2 27.94 21.02 10.12
N VAL A 3 27.73 20.54 11.35
CA VAL A 3 27.56 19.12 11.67
C VAL A 3 26.37 18.58 10.88
N VAL A 4 26.62 17.87 9.79
CA VAL A 4 25.57 17.15 9.06
C VAL A 4 25.15 16.00 9.96
N CYS A 5 23.94 16.08 10.53
CA CYS A 5 23.36 14.98 11.29
C CYS A 5 23.18 13.79 10.34
N ARG A 6 24.06 12.78 10.46
CA ARG A 6 24.03 11.54 9.69
C ARG A 6 23.51 10.43 10.59
N GLU A 7 22.41 9.81 10.21
CA GLU A 7 21.81 8.69 10.92
C GLU A 7 21.95 7.42 10.07
N ILE A 8 22.49 6.34 10.63
CA ILE A 8 22.44 5.01 10.00
C ILE A 8 21.06 4.44 10.26
N ILE A 9 20.23 4.39 9.21
CA ILE A 9 18.84 3.89 9.31
C ILE A 9 18.70 2.42 8.92
N ARG A 10 19.73 1.85 8.31
CA ARG A 10 19.83 0.42 8.03
C ARG A 10 21.29 0.01 7.88
N GLU A 11 21.61 -1.17 8.40
CA GLU A 11 22.89 -1.82 8.23
C GLU A 11 22.67 -3.28 7.81
N ASP A 12 23.46 -3.75 6.86
CA ASP A 12 23.53 -5.13 6.40
C ASP A 12 25.01 -5.55 6.30
N GLU A 13 25.27 -6.82 5.98
CA GLU A 13 26.62 -7.35 5.77
C GLU A 13 27.37 -6.59 4.66
N ASN A 14 26.65 -6.11 3.64
CA ASN A 14 27.26 -5.54 2.42
C ASN A 14 27.21 -4.00 2.33
N PHE A 15 26.40 -3.31 3.14
CA PHE A 15 26.21 -1.86 3.05
C PHE A 15 25.62 -1.23 4.31
N TYR A 16 25.62 0.09 4.36
CA TYR A 16 24.82 0.90 5.28
C TYR A 16 24.04 1.97 4.53
N ILE A 17 22.89 2.36 5.07
CA ILE A 17 22.08 3.48 4.55
C ILE A 17 22.24 4.67 5.48
N LEU A 18 22.80 5.74 4.94
CA LEU A 18 22.86 7.02 5.61
C LEU A 18 21.62 7.85 5.27
N ARG A 19 20.94 8.34 6.30
CA ARG A 19 19.90 9.36 6.19
C ARG A 19 20.51 10.73 6.49
N ILE A 20 20.32 11.66 5.57
CA ILE A 20 20.84 13.03 5.65
C ILE A 20 19.67 13.98 5.50
N ASN A 21 19.44 14.86 6.49
CA ASN A 21 18.46 15.94 6.35
C ASN A 21 18.93 16.95 5.29
N CYS A 22 18.07 17.24 4.32
CA CYS A 22 18.32 18.17 3.22
C CYS A 22 17.17 19.17 3.00
N THR A 23 16.31 19.38 4.00
CA THR A 23 15.12 20.25 3.91
C THR A 23 15.44 21.67 3.44
N SER A 24 16.57 22.25 3.86
CA SER A 24 16.92 23.65 3.54
C SER A 24 17.90 23.80 2.37
N ASP A 25 18.51 22.73 1.87
CA ASP A 25 19.64 22.79 0.93
C ASP A 25 19.69 21.64 -0.09
N LEU A 26 18.53 21.02 -0.38
CA LEU A 26 18.42 19.87 -1.29
C LEU A 26 19.20 20.07 -2.60
N SER A 27 18.92 21.15 -3.33
CA SER A 27 19.57 21.45 -4.62
C SER A 27 21.09 21.45 -4.51
N LYS A 28 21.64 22.14 -3.50
CA LYS A 28 23.08 22.24 -3.27
C LYS A 28 23.69 20.87 -2.98
N LYS A 29 23.10 20.11 -2.06
CA LYS A 29 23.59 18.75 -1.73
C LYS A 29 23.58 17.82 -2.94
N LEU A 30 22.56 17.89 -3.78
CA LEU A 30 22.47 17.08 -5.00
C LEU A 30 23.58 17.48 -6.00
N ILE A 31 23.81 18.78 -6.20
CA ILE A 31 24.89 19.29 -7.06
C ILE A 31 26.26 18.85 -6.53
N ASP A 32 26.51 18.97 -5.22
CA ASP A 32 27.76 18.56 -4.57
C ASP A 32 28.03 17.04 -4.75
N LEU A 33 26.97 16.23 -4.89
CA LEU A 33 27.04 14.79 -5.19
C LEU A 33 27.11 14.46 -6.68
N GLY A 34 27.20 15.48 -7.56
CA GLY A 34 27.24 15.31 -9.01
C GLY A 34 25.93 14.83 -9.63
N ILE A 35 24.80 15.01 -8.95
CA ILE A 35 23.49 14.67 -9.48
C ILE A 35 23.09 15.68 -10.56
N LYS A 36 22.64 15.17 -11.71
CA LYS A 36 22.23 15.95 -12.89
C LYS A 36 20.73 15.92 -13.14
N TRP A 37 20.03 14.88 -12.67
CA TRP A 37 18.61 14.69 -12.95
C TRP A 37 17.87 14.18 -11.72
N VAL A 38 16.77 14.83 -11.38
CA VAL A 38 15.85 14.38 -10.32
C VAL A 38 14.59 13.83 -10.96
N TYR A 39 14.33 12.55 -10.69
CA TYR A 39 13.14 11.85 -11.15
C TYR A 39 12.16 11.68 -10.00
N LYS A 40 10.88 11.73 -10.31
CA LYS A 40 9.84 11.32 -9.38
C LYS A 40 8.66 10.78 -10.14
N GLY A 41 8.11 9.68 -9.68
CA GLY A 41 6.87 9.21 -10.23
C GLY A 41 6.12 8.26 -9.34
N ASP A 42 4.82 8.26 -9.55
CA ASP A 42 3.84 7.45 -8.85
C ASP A 42 2.76 7.00 -9.84
N GLN A 43 1.96 6.03 -9.44
CA GLN A 43 0.92 5.43 -10.26
C GLN A 43 -0.39 6.24 -10.24
N ASN A 44 -0.63 7.04 -9.18
CA ASN A 44 -1.83 7.86 -9.04
C ASN A 44 -1.49 9.31 -8.67
N LEU A 45 -1.59 10.24 -9.64
CA LEU A 45 -1.34 11.67 -9.39
C LEU A 45 -2.32 12.26 -8.37
N LEU A 46 -3.55 11.78 -8.33
CA LEU A 46 -4.61 12.34 -7.48
C LEU A 46 -4.52 11.86 -6.02
N TRP A 47 -3.54 11.00 -5.72
CA TRP A 47 -3.17 10.55 -4.37
C TRP A 47 -2.05 11.43 -3.79
N ASP A 48 -0.96 10.94 -3.21
CA ASP A 48 0.07 11.80 -2.57
C ASP A 48 1.15 12.32 -3.53
N ALA A 49 1.19 11.76 -4.73
CA ALA A 49 2.16 12.07 -5.77
C ALA A 49 2.19 13.56 -6.14
N LEU A 50 1.02 14.19 -6.34
CA LEU A 50 0.94 15.59 -6.73
C LEU A 50 1.62 16.54 -5.73
N ILE A 51 1.29 16.39 -4.44
CA ILE A 51 1.85 17.27 -3.40
C ILE A 51 3.35 17.03 -3.27
N THR A 52 3.78 15.78 -3.32
CA THR A 52 5.20 15.47 -3.25
C THR A 52 5.97 15.97 -4.48
N ASP A 53 5.37 15.97 -5.68
CA ASP A 53 5.95 16.57 -6.89
C ASP A 53 6.12 18.08 -6.73
N LEU A 54 5.10 18.75 -6.19
CA LEU A 54 5.16 20.19 -5.88
C LEU A 54 6.24 20.53 -4.86
N VAL A 55 6.44 19.68 -3.83
CA VAL A 55 7.54 19.83 -2.87
C VAL A 55 8.90 19.77 -3.58
N ILE A 56 9.12 18.75 -4.41
CA ILE A 56 10.39 18.58 -5.11
C ILE A 56 10.61 19.73 -6.10
N TYR A 57 9.61 20.08 -6.90
CA TYR A 57 9.69 21.20 -7.82
C TYR A 57 10.05 22.50 -7.11
N ASN A 58 9.39 22.83 -6.00
CA ASN A 58 9.66 24.07 -5.26
C ASN A 58 11.09 24.16 -4.72
N ASN A 59 11.71 23.01 -4.40
CA ASN A 59 13.08 22.94 -3.90
C ASN A 59 14.14 22.87 -5.01
N LEU A 60 13.75 22.67 -6.28
CA LEU A 60 14.67 22.43 -7.41
C LEU A 60 14.54 23.41 -8.58
N LYS A 61 13.39 24.07 -8.77
CA LYS A 61 12.96 24.76 -10.02
C LYS A 61 13.97 25.74 -10.65
N GLU A 62 14.95 26.21 -9.90
CA GLU A 62 15.99 27.14 -10.37
C GLU A 62 17.39 26.52 -10.52
N ASN A 63 17.61 25.30 -10.03
CA ASN A 63 18.96 24.73 -9.87
C ASN A 63 19.17 23.39 -10.58
N LEU A 64 18.15 22.53 -10.67
CA LEU A 64 18.28 21.18 -11.20
C LEU A 64 17.07 20.76 -12.04
N PRO A 65 17.29 20.02 -13.15
CA PRO A 65 16.21 19.40 -13.92
C PRO A 65 15.38 18.45 -13.05
N PHE A 66 14.07 18.67 -13.02
CA PHE A 66 13.09 17.80 -12.39
C PHE A 66 12.16 17.19 -13.44
N VAL A 67 12.02 15.86 -13.41
CA VAL A 67 11.14 15.10 -14.30
C VAL A 67 10.09 14.35 -13.47
N PRO A 68 8.91 14.95 -13.25
CA PRO A 68 7.77 14.26 -12.69
C PRO A 68 7.15 13.34 -13.75
N PHE A 69 6.75 12.14 -13.36
CA PHE A 69 6.17 11.17 -14.29
C PHE A 69 5.09 10.30 -13.66
N ILE A 70 4.19 9.79 -14.49
CA ILE A 70 3.30 8.69 -14.13
C ILE A 70 4.00 7.37 -14.41
N HIS A 71 4.05 6.51 -13.40
CA HIS A 71 4.44 5.12 -13.62
C HIS A 71 3.33 4.40 -14.38
N ASP A 72 3.53 4.23 -15.68
CA ASP A 72 2.56 3.71 -16.65
C ASP A 72 2.42 2.18 -16.50
N GLU A 73 1.93 1.76 -15.35
CA GLU A 73 1.67 0.36 -15.02
C GLU A 73 0.23 -0.05 -15.40
N LYS A 74 -0.18 -1.29 -15.15
CA LYS A 74 -1.59 -1.70 -15.30
C LYS A 74 -2.45 -1.15 -14.16
N LEU A 75 -3.75 -0.94 -14.41
CA LEU A 75 -4.72 -0.34 -13.48
C LEU A 75 -4.73 -0.96 -12.06
N GLY A 76 -4.43 -2.25 -11.97
CA GLY A 76 -4.36 -3.02 -10.74
C GLY A 76 -4.61 -4.49 -11.06
N THR A 77 -4.84 -5.29 -10.02
CA THR A 77 -5.20 -6.71 -10.19
C THR A 77 -6.48 -6.99 -9.41
N GLY A 78 -7.54 -7.39 -10.09
CA GLY A 78 -8.75 -7.91 -9.44
C GLY A 78 -8.52 -9.27 -8.80
N ASP A 79 -9.31 -9.60 -7.78
CA ASP A 79 -9.26 -10.94 -7.17
C ASP A 79 -9.88 -11.97 -8.11
N TYR A 80 -9.04 -12.74 -8.77
CA TYR A 80 -9.44 -13.74 -9.77
C TYR A 80 -10.40 -14.80 -9.20
N ARG A 81 -10.45 -14.99 -7.88
CA ARG A 81 -11.35 -15.96 -7.23
C ARG A 81 -12.80 -15.48 -7.24
N LEU A 82 -13.03 -14.18 -7.41
CA LEU A 82 -14.35 -13.57 -7.54
C LEU A 82 -14.91 -13.69 -8.95
N ILE A 83 -14.08 -14.03 -9.95
CA ILE A 83 -14.49 -14.15 -11.37
C ILE A 83 -15.77 -14.97 -11.54
N PRO A 84 -15.90 -16.18 -10.95
CA PRO A 84 -17.10 -17.01 -11.13
C PRO A 84 -18.37 -16.46 -10.47
N PHE A 85 -18.26 -15.39 -9.68
CA PHE A 85 -19.35 -14.82 -8.87
C PHE A 85 -19.81 -13.45 -9.37
N TYR A 86 -19.12 -12.84 -10.35
CA TYR A 86 -19.61 -11.62 -10.99
C TYR A 86 -20.83 -11.94 -11.84
N LYS A 87 -21.95 -11.23 -11.58
CA LYS A 87 -23.22 -11.40 -12.31
C LYS A 87 -23.34 -10.52 -13.56
N ASP A 88 -22.62 -9.40 -13.57
CA ASP A 88 -22.61 -8.44 -14.68
C ASP A 88 -21.57 -8.88 -15.75
N PRO A 89 -21.82 -8.68 -17.05
CA PRO A 89 -20.82 -8.89 -18.10
C PRO A 89 -19.74 -7.78 -18.23
N GLY A 90 -19.86 -6.65 -17.53
CA GLY A 90 -18.90 -5.54 -17.59
C GLY A 90 -17.41 -5.91 -17.37
N ARG A 91 -16.50 -5.07 -17.86
CA ARG A 91 -15.04 -5.27 -17.80
C ARG A 91 -14.45 -4.91 -16.43
N TYR A 92 -15.03 -3.93 -15.73
CA TYR A 92 -14.45 -3.35 -14.53
C TYR A 92 -15.29 -3.60 -13.28
N THR A 93 -14.68 -3.44 -12.11
CA THR A 93 -15.37 -3.57 -10.83
C THR A 93 -14.80 -2.63 -9.79
N LEU A 94 -15.65 -2.18 -8.87
CA LEU A 94 -15.30 -1.35 -7.72
C LEU A 94 -15.04 -2.24 -6.51
N THR A 95 -13.96 -1.99 -5.78
CA THR A 95 -13.53 -2.89 -4.72
C THR A 95 -12.62 -2.18 -3.71
N GLU A 96 -12.36 -2.81 -2.58
CA GLU A 96 -11.55 -2.29 -1.48
C GLU A 96 -10.21 -3.02 -1.44
N ASP A 97 -9.15 -2.39 -0.91
CA ASP A 97 -7.84 -3.05 -0.75
C ASP A 97 -7.86 -4.02 0.44
N TYR A 98 -7.24 -5.20 0.30
CA TYR A 98 -7.11 -6.20 1.36
C TYR A 98 -5.93 -7.15 1.10
N ALA A 99 -5.15 -7.40 2.15
CA ALA A 99 -3.86 -8.06 2.04
C ALA A 99 -3.92 -9.60 2.02
N GLY A 100 -3.14 -10.22 1.12
CA GLY A 100 -2.79 -11.65 1.21
C GLY A 100 -2.64 -12.38 -0.15
N LYS A 101 -1.68 -13.33 -0.24
CA LYS A 101 -1.50 -14.25 -1.41
C LYS A 101 -2.72 -15.11 -1.70
N LEU A 102 -3.53 -15.38 -0.67
CA LEU A 102 -4.76 -16.11 -0.82
C LEU A 102 -5.86 -15.24 -1.41
N THR A 103 -5.75 -13.90 -1.39
CA THR A 103 -6.86 -12.95 -1.53
C THR A 103 -6.60 -11.69 -2.34
N GLY A 104 -5.41 -11.51 -2.90
CA GLY A 104 -4.92 -10.20 -3.32
C GLY A 104 -5.68 -9.59 -4.49
N ALA A 105 -6.54 -8.63 -4.18
CA ALA A 105 -6.78 -7.55 -5.10
C ALA A 105 -5.91 -6.37 -4.67
N VAL A 106 -5.04 -5.92 -5.57
CA VAL A 106 -4.05 -4.86 -5.29
C VAL A 106 -4.42 -3.65 -6.14
N TYR A 107 -4.74 -2.56 -5.46
CA TYR A 107 -5.15 -1.28 -6.03
C TYR A 107 -4.05 -0.28 -5.78
N ILE A 108 -3.49 0.29 -6.84
CA ILE A 108 -2.54 1.38 -6.66
C ILE A 108 -2.76 2.51 -7.69
N ASN A 109 -3.54 2.31 -8.76
CA ASN A 109 -3.48 3.23 -9.89
C ASN A 109 -4.75 4.06 -10.13
N GLN A 110 -5.94 3.60 -9.73
CA GLN A 110 -7.19 4.37 -9.84
C GLN A 110 -8.07 4.14 -8.62
N ASP A 111 -7.83 4.94 -7.59
CA ASP A 111 -8.45 4.79 -6.28
C ASP A 111 -8.74 6.13 -5.58
N ILE A 112 -9.47 6.05 -4.46
CA ILE A 112 -9.81 7.19 -3.61
C ILE A 112 -10.07 6.75 -2.17
N SER A 113 -9.83 7.64 -1.21
CA SER A 113 -10.26 7.46 0.18
C SER A 113 -11.63 8.07 0.47
N TYR A 114 -12.31 7.53 1.48
CA TYR A 114 -13.56 8.02 2.04
C TYR A 114 -13.30 9.19 3.01
N GLY A 115 -12.82 10.31 2.46
CA GLY A 115 -12.42 11.49 3.24
C GLY A 115 -10.96 11.45 3.67
N LEU A 116 -10.60 12.33 4.61
CA LEU A 116 -9.22 12.55 5.06
C LEU A 116 -8.69 11.37 5.87
N LEU A 117 -9.50 10.88 6.81
CA LEU A 117 -9.14 9.79 7.72
C LEU A 117 -9.75 8.47 7.22
N TYR A 118 -8.91 7.54 6.80
CA TYR A 118 -9.29 6.20 6.33
C TYR A 118 -8.32 5.14 6.88
N GLY A 119 -8.72 3.86 6.83
CA GLY A 119 -7.92 2.75 7.32
C GLY A 119 -7.17 2.02 6.21
N VAL A 120 -5.86 1.84 6.35
CA VAL A 120 -5.03 1.03 5.43
C VAL A 120 -5.26 -0.48 5.65
N PRO A 121 -5.02 -1.34 4.64
CA PRO A 121 -5.10 -2.78 4.85
C PRO A 121 -4.02 -3.26 5.83
N ILE A 122 -4.31 -4.34 6.55
CA ILE A 122 -3.39 -4.99 7.49
C ILE A 122 -2.93 -6.31 6.92
N GLU A 123 -1.62 -6.47 6.77
CA GLU A 123 -1.02 -7.67 6.18
C GLU A 123 -1.10 -8.85 7.16
N PRO A 124 -1.41 -10.08 6.72
CA PRO A 124 -1.36 -11.26 7.57
C PRO A 124 -0.02 -11.47 8.29
N SER A 125 1.09 -10.98 7.71
CA SER A 125 2.40 -10.98 8.37
C SER A 125 2.46 -10.12 9.63
N GLU A 126 1.68 -9.04 9.72
CA GLU A 126 1.66 -8.17 10.90
C GLU A 126 1.02 -8.86 12.10
N TYR A 127 0.02 -9.72 11.87
CA TYR A 127 -0.50 -10.60 12.91
C TYR A 127 0.54 -11.65 13.33
N ASN A 128 1.24 -12.24 12.36
CA ASN A 128 2.29 -13.23 12.63
C ASN A 128 3.47 -12.62 13.39
N ASP A 129 3.84 -11.36 13.16
CA ASP A 129 4.89 -10.64 13.90
C ASP A 129 4.52 -10.49 15.39
N LEU A 130 3.23 -10.52 15.73
CA LEU A 130 2.70 -10.56 17.09
C LEU A 130 2.54 -12.00 17.64
N ASN A 131 2.82 -13.02 16.83
CA ASN A 131 2.52 -14.44 17.06
C ASN A 131 1.01 -14.77 17.12
N PHE A 132 0.14 -13.89 16.62
CA PHE A 132 -1.28 -14.17 16.46
C PHE A 132 -1.56 -14.76 15.08
N LYS A 133 -2.09 -15.98 15.00
CA LYS A 133 -2.32 -16.64 13.71
C LYS A 133 -3.79 -16.51 13.32
N LEU A 134 -4.09 -15.80 12.22
CA LEU A 134 -5.45 -15.72 11.66
C LEU A 134 -6.06 -17.11 11.35
N LEU A 135 -5.20 -18.11 11.13
CA LEU A 135 -5.61 -19.50 10.95
C LEU A 135 -6.38 -20.07 12.17
N TRP A 136 -6.11 -19.57 13.38
CA TRP A 136 -6.86 -19.96 14.59
C TRP A 136 -8.35 -19.62 14.46
N LEU A 137 -8.67 -18.51 13.80
CA LEU A 137 -10.05 -18.11 13.54
C LEU A 137 -10.58 -18.79 12.27
N ALA A 138 -9.78 -18.85 11.21
CA ALA A 138 -10.22 -19.40 9.92
C ALA A 138 -10.59 -20.89 9.97
N LYS A 139 -10.00 -21.69 10.86
CA LYS A 139 -10.27 -23.14 10.93
C LYS A 139 -11.74 -23.45 11.23
N ASP A 140 -12.31 -22.80 12.24
CA ASP A 140 -13.65 -23.10 12.75
C ASP A 140 -14.71 -22.09 12.33
N TRP A 141 -14.34 -21.08 11.54
CA TRP A 141 -15.29 -20.05 11.11
C TRP A 141 -16.50 -20.62 10.37
N GLY A 142 -16.32 -21.59 9.47
CA GLY A 142 -17.44 -22.23 8.77
C GLY A 142 -18.45 -22.91 9.73
N LYS A 143 -17.97 -23.41 10.88
CA LYS A 143 -18.81 -24.03 11.92
C LYS A 143 -19.56 -22.99 12.76
N PHE A 144 -18.88 -21.90 13.13
CA PHE A 144 -19.38 -20.95 14.12
C PHE A 144 -19.98 -19.66 13.54
N ARG A 145 -19.75 -19.35 12.26
CA ARG A 145 -20.15 -18.08 11.61
C ARG A 145 -21.61 -17.72 11.87
N ASP A 146 -22.53 -18.63 11.56
CA ASP A 146 -23.95 -18.30 11.56
C ASP A 146 -24.49 -18.14 13.00
N ILE A 147 -23.88 -18.83 13.96
CA ILE A 147 -24.18 -18.66 15.40
C ILE A 147 -23.67 -17.31 15.88
N ILE A 148 -22.43 -16.95 15.52
CA ILE A 148 -21.82 -15.67 15.89
C ILE A 148 -22.57 -14.48 15.28
N LYS A 149 -22.99 -14.57 14.02
CA LYS A 149 -23.76 -13.51 13.34
C LYS A 149 -25.14 -13.26 13.95
N ARG A 150 -25.69 -14.21 14.71
CA ARG A 150 -26.99 -14.09 15.41
C ARG A 150 -26.85 -13.62 16.86
N ASP A 151 -25.64 -13.52 17.38
CA ASP A 151 -25.37 -13.02 18.72
C ASP A 151 -25.20 -11.49 18.67
N ASP A 152 -26.28 -10.76 18.95
CA ASP A 152 -26.31 -9.30 18.89
C ASP A 152 -25.35 -8.65 19.91
N ASN A 153 -25.21 -9.24 21.10
CA ASN A 153 -24.31 -8.73 22.13
C ASN A 153 -22.85 -8.88 21.69
N PHE A 154 -22.51 -10.04 21.12
CA PHE A 154 -21.18 -10.26 20.56
C PHE A 154 -20.93 -9.33 19.39
N SER A 155 -21.86 -9.24 18.43
CA SER A 155 -21.75 -8.35 17.27
C SER A 155 -21.55 -6.89 17.66
N LYS A 156 -22.28 -6.40 18.68
CA LYS A 156 -22.08 -5.06 19.24
C LYS A 156 -20.68 -4.86 19.81
N SER A 157 -20.15 -5.84 20.54
CA SER A 157 -18.79 -5.77 21.10
C SER A 157 -17.69 -5.70 20.03
N LEU A 158 -17.92 -6.30 18.86
CA LEU A 158 -17.02 -6.17 17.70
C LEU A 158 -17.18 -4.81 17.02
N ALA A 159 -18.43 -4.35 16.85
CA ALA A 159 -18.76 -3.09 16.18
C ALA A 159 -18.15 -1.88 16.88
N ASP A 160 -18.02 -1.92 18.20
CA ASP A 160 -17.36 -0.86 18.95
C ASP A 160 -15.87 -0.69 18.58
N PHE A 161 -15.22 -1.72 18.03
CA PHE A 161 -13.87 -1.62 17.44
C PHE A 161 -13.84 -1.16 15.98
N GLY A 162 -14.99 -0.82 15.41
CA GLY A 162 -15.15 -0.58 13.97
C GLY A 162 -15.04 -1.87 13.14
N PHE A 163 -15.42 -3.03 13.72
CA PHE A 163 -15.46 -4.32 13.03
C PHE A 163 -16.90 -4.79 12.88
N SER A 164 -17.38 -4.96 11.66
CA SER A 164 -18.76 -5.37 11.39
C SER A 164 -18.83 -6.70 10.66
N LEU A 165 -19.70 -7.58 11.14
CA LEU A 165 -20.16 -8.77 10.42
C LEU A 165 -21.43 -8.51 9.60
N ASP A 166 -22.07 -7.36 9.82
CA ASP A 166 -23.19 -6.85 9.02
C ASP A 166 -22.66 -6.06 7.83
N TYR A 167 -22.81 -6.64 6.64
CA TYR A 167 -22.36 -6.05 5.39
C TYR A 167 -23.34 -5.01 4.82
N GLU A 168 -24.60 -5.04 5.26
CA GLU A 168 -25.62 -4.07 4.85
C GLU A 168 -25.37 -2.71 5.51
N ASN A 169 -25.12 -2.73 6.83
CA ASN A 169 -24.93 -1.52 7.62
C ASN A 169 -23.45 -1.20 7.89
N TYR A 170 -22.53 -1.72 7.07
CA TYR A 170 -21.08 -1.60 7.28
C TYR A 170 -20.60 -0.13 7.48
N SER A 171 -21.15 0.80 6.70
CA SER A 171 -20.80 2.23 6.77
C SER A 171 -21.24 2.93 8.07
N VAL A 172 -22.26 2.39 8.73
CA VAL A 172 -22.77 2.87 10.01
C VAL A 172 -21.82 2.43 11.13
N PHE A 173 -21.47 1.14 11.17
CA PHE A 173 -20.62 0.56 12.21
C PHE A 173 -19.17 1.03 12.14
N THR A 174 -18.60 1.11 10.94
CA THR A 174 -17.20 1.54 10.78
C THR A 174 -17.03 3.06 10.85
N GLY A 175 -18.12 3.81 10.64
CA GLY A 175 -18.06 5.25 10.42
C GLY A 175 -17.49 5.62 9.04
N SER A 176 -17.08 4.66 8.22
CA SER A 176 -16.49 4.84 6.90
C SER A 176 -17.49 4.52 5.78
N GLY A 177 -17.03 4.38 4.53
CA GLY A 177 -17.91 4.12 3.39
C GLY A 177 -18.52 2.71 3.39
N ILE A 178 -19.24 2.38 2.32
CA ILE A 178 -19.92 1.09 2.11
C ILE A 178 -18.93 -0.05 1.81
N MET A 179 -19.36 -1.30 1.95
CA MET A 179 -18.59 -2.45 1.47
C MET A 179 -18.72 -2.56 -0.05
N ALA A 180 -17.59 -2.71 -0.74
CA ALA A 180 -17.59 -2.87 -2.19
C ALA A 180 -17.84 -4.33 -2.59
N ASN A 181 -18.46 -4.58 -3.76
CA ASN A 181 -18.77 -5.92 -4.27
C ASN A 181 -19.47 -6.87 -3.28
N LYS A 182 -20.34 -6.32 -2.42
CA LYS A 182 -21.01 -7.05 -1.33
C LYS A 182 -21.63 -8.39 -1.77
N GLU A 183 -22.42 -8.40 -2.85
CA GLU A 183 -23.10 -9.62 -3.32
C GLU A 183 -22.12 -10.70 -3.78
N THR A 184 -21.11 -10.30 -4.56
CA THR A 184 -20.05 -11.19 -5.06
C THR A 184 -19.26 -11.80 -3.92
N LEU A 185 -18.82 -10.96 -2.95
CA LEU A 185 -18.08 -11.40 -1.77
C LEU A 185 -18.92 -12.31 -0.88
N THR A 186 -20.19 -11.98 -0.65
CA THR A 186 -21.12 -12.82 0.13
C THR A 186 -21.26 -14.20 -0.51
N SER A 187 -21.44 -14.26 -1.83
CA SER A 187 -21.55 -15.51 -2.57
C SER A 187 -20.25 -16.32 -2.49
N TYR A 188 -19.09 -15.65 -2.57
CA TYR A 188 -17.79 -16.29 -2.42
C TYR A 188 -17.57 -16.85 -1.01
N PHE A 189 -17.87 -16.09 0.05
CA PHE A 189 -17.68 -16.51 1.43
C PHE A 189 -18.63 -17.62 1.86
N GLN A 190 -19.80 -17.76 1.23
CA GLN A 190 -20.65 -18.93 1.40
C GLN A 190 -19.94 -20.21 0.93
N ARG A 191 -19.21 -20.17 -0.19
CA ARG A 191 -18.44 -21.31 -0.71
C ARG A 191 -17.08 -21.49 -0.03
N ASN A 192 -16.47 -20.40 0.44
CA ASN A 192 -15.17 -20.41 1.11
C ASN A 192 -15.19 -19.55 2.39
N PRO A 193 -15.72 -20.08 3.51
CA PRO A 193 -15.79 -19.34 4.77
C PRO A 193 -14.42 -18.88 5.26
N LYS A 194 -13.35 -19.66 5.05
CA LYS A 194 -12.01 -19.29 5.50
C LYS A 194 -11.53 -17.97 4.90
N ALA A 195 -11.90 -17.70 3.65
CA ALA A 195 -11.54 -16.45 2.98
C ALA A 195 -12.22 -15.23 3.60
N GLU A 196 -13.38 -15.39 4.25
CA GLU A 196 -14.09 -14.33 4.96
C GLU A 196 -13.26 -13.79 6.14
N ILE A 197 -12.60 -14.68 6.91
CA ILE A 197 -11.69 -14.27 7.98
C ILE A 197 -10.52 -13.47 7.41
N TYR A 198 -9.85 -13.97 6.37
CA TYR A 198 -8.74 -13.21 5.79
C TYR A 198 -9.19 -11.85 5.26
N TYR A 199 -10.33 -11.77 4.57
CA TYR A 199 -10.89 -10.52 4.09
C TYR A 199 -11.21 -9.55 5.25
N LEU A 200 -12.00 -9.96 6.23
CA LEU A 200 -12.42 -9.12 7.35
C LEU A 200 -11.23 -8.59 8.16
N PHE A 201 -10.19 -9.41 8.35
CA PHE A 201 -9.03 -9.05 9.14
C PHE A 201 -7.94 -8.31 8.37
N SER A 202 -7.96 -8.32 7.04
CA SER A 202 -6.93 -7.65 6.22
C SER A 202 -7.43 -6.44 5.44
N LYS A 203 -8.74 -6.28 5.26
CA LYS A 203 -9.29 -5.19 4.47
C LYS A 203 -9.02 -3.81 5.05
N SER A 204 -8.75 -2.89 4.13
CA SER A 204 -8.81 -1.44 4.34
C SER A 204 -10.21 -1.00 4.77
N ILE A 205 -10.31 0.22 5.30
CA ILE A 205 -11.58 0.82 5.72
C ILE A 205 -11.74 2.16 5.02
N GLY A 206 -12.62 2.20 4.02
CA GLY A 206 -12.90 3.43 3.26
C GLY A 206 -11.83 3.76 2.23
N TRP A 207 -11.16 2.76 1.66
CA TRP A 207 -10.28 2.92 0.49
C TRP A 207 -10.87 2.09 -0.65
N TYR A 208 -11.16 2.75 -1.77
CA TYR A 208 -11.83 2.14 -2.92
C TYR A 208 -11.01 2.31 -4.18
N GLY A 209 -10.96 1.27 -5.02
CA GLY A 209 -10.31 1.29 -6.32
C GLY A 209 -11.12 0.62 -7.42
N ILE A 210 -10.79 0.96 -8.66
CA ILE A 210 -11.31 0.29 -9.86
C ILE A 210 -10.26 -0.69 -10.37
N VAL A 211 -10.68 -1.92 -10.68
CA VAL A 211 -9.83 -2.93 -11.33
C VAL A 211 -10.56 -3.61 -12.47
N PRO A 212 -9.83 -4.17 -13.45
CA PRO A 212 -10.42 -5.13 -14.36
C PRO A 212 -10.87 -6.38 -13.59
N ARG A 213 -12.00 -6.98 -14.01
CA ARG A 213 -12.50 -8.23 -13.42
C ARG A 213 -11.60 -9.41 -13.75
N TYR A 214 -11.01 -9.38 -14.93
CA TYR A 214 -10.07 -10.39 -15.42
C TYR A 214 -8.64 -9.84 -15.36
N PRO A 215 -7.63 -10.70 -15.15
CA PRO A 215 -6.24 -10.29 -15.25
C PRO A 215 -5.94 -9.75 -16.66
N GLU A 216 -5.54 -8.49 -16.75
CA GLU A 216 -5.12 -7.83 -17.99
C GLU A 216 -3.70 -7.31 -17.84
N GLU A 217 -2.90 -7.43 -18.91
CA GLU A 217 -1.52 -6.94 -18.97
C GLU A 217 -1.47 -5.75 -19.95
N ILE A 218 -2.22 -4.70 -19.61
CA ILE A 218 -2.35 -3.47 -20.41
C ILE A 218 -2.07 -2.28 -19.49
N SER A 219 -1.24 -1.34 -19.96
CA SER A 219 -0.84 -0.14 -19.20
C SER A 219 -1.95 0.90 -19.15
N LEU A 220 -1.96 1.76 -18.12
CA LEU A 220 -2.95 2.83 -17.92
C LEU A 220 -3.15 3.70 -19.17
N SER A 221 -2.07 4.02 -19.87
CA SER A 221 -2.13 4.84 -21.09
C SER A 221 -2.89 4.20 -22.27
N SER A 222 -3.22 2.91 -22.17
CA SER A 222 -3.98 2.18 -23.18
C SER A 222 -5.42 1.90 -22.76
N ILE A 223 -5.79 2.28 -21.53
CA ILE A 223 -7.13 2.13 -21.02
C ILE A 223 -7.86 3.44 -21.24
N TYR A 224 -8.73 3.45 -22.25
CA TYR A 224 -9.55 4.59 -22.63
C TYR A 224 -10.87 4.60 -21.86
N PHE A 225 -11.37 5.80 -21.56
CA PHE A 225 -12.68 5.94 -20.93
C PHE A 225 -13.81 5.47 -21.87
N ASP A 226 -14.61 4.55 -21.35
CA ASP A 226 -15.90 4.14 -21.88
C ASP A 226 -17.00 4.45 -20.84
N ASP A 227 -18.27 4.25 -21.20
CA ASP A 227 -19.41 4.53 -20.31
C ASP A 227 -19.33 3.77 -18.98
N GLU A 228 -18.78 2.55 -18.99
CA GLU A 228 -18.62 1.72 -17.79
C GLU A 228 -17.59 2.33 -16.83
N LEU A 229 -16.40 2.66 -17.33
CA LEU A 229 -15.32 3.24 -16.54
C LEU A 229 -15.70 4.64 -16.04
N LEU A 230 -16.39 5.44 -16.85
CA LEU A 230 -16.93 6.74 -16.45
C LEU A 230 -17.90 6.62 -15.28
N ARG A 231 -18.81 5.63 -15.32
CA ARG A 231 -19.73 5.33 -14.22
C ARG A 231 -18.98 4.99 -12.93
N TYR A 232 -17.94 4.15 -13.02
CA TYR A 232 -17.14 3.80 -11.84
C TYR A 232 -16.31 4.96 -11.31
N LEU A 233 -15.69 5.76 -12.19
CA LEU A 233 -14.95 6.96 -11.82
C LEU A 233 -15.86 7.96 -11.08
N LYS A 234 -17.08 8.17 -11.59
CA LYS A 234 -18.09 9.00 -10.93
C LYS A 234 -18.47 8.45 -9.55
N THR A 235 -18.66 7.15 -9.42
CA THR A 235 -18.92 6.51 -8.13
C THR A 235 -17.77 6.71 -7.15
N LEU A 236 -16.51 6.51 -7.58
CA LEU A 236 -15.33 6.77 -6.75
C LEU A 236 -15.32 8.22 -6.25
N PHE A 237 -15.44 9.20 -7.15
CA PHE A 237 -15.42 10.61 -6.78
C PHE A 237 -16.53 10.97 -5.79
N ILE A 238 -17.75 10.43 -5.99
CA ILE A 238 -18.87 10.63 -5.06
C ILE A 238 -18.58 10.02 -3.70
N LEU A 239 -17.98 8.84 -3.62
CA LEU A 239 -17.58 8.20 -2.35
C LEU A 239 -16.58 9.09 -1.60
N GLY A 240 -15.55 9.59 -2.27
CA GLY A 240 -14.58 10.50 -1.66
C GLY A 240 -15.23 11.79 -1.16
N LEU A 241 -16.05 12.44 -1.98
CA LEU A 241 -16.78 13.66 -1.60
C LEU A 241 -17.71 13.43 -0.40
N ARG A 242 -18.48 12.33 -0.40
CA ARG A 242 -19.36 11.97 0.72
C ARG A 242 -18.57 11.73 2.00
N GLY A 243 -17.43 11.06 1.91
CA GLY A 243 -16.50 10.86 3.02
C GLY A 243 -15.99 12.19 3.59
N THR A 244 -15.47 13.07 2.74
CA THR A 244 -15.00 14.40 3.14
C THR A 244 -16.11 15.21 3.82
N LEU A 245 -17.32 15.23 3.25
CA LEU A 245 -18.46 15.95 3.83
C LEU A 245 -19.01 15.32 5.11
N LYS A 246 -18.75 14.03 5.37
CA LYS A 246 -19.10 13.35 6.62
C LYS A 246 -18.11 13.70 7.73
N GLN A 247 -16.82 13.83 7.37
CA GLN A 247 -15.76 14.17 8.30
C GLN A 247 -15.74 15.65 8.65
N VAL A 248 -16.09 16.55 7.73
CA VAL A 248 -16.14 17.99 8.00
C VAL A 248 -17.52 18.41 8.52
N LYS A 249 -17.59 19.00 9.73
CA LYS A 249 -18.86 19.41 10.35
C LYS A 249 -19.29 20.84 10.05
N ASN A 250 -18.34 21.76 9.94
CA ASN A 250 -18.63 23.17 9.71
C ASN A 250 -19.40 23.38 8.39
N ARG A 251 -20.54 24.10 8.45
CA ARG A 251 -21.43 24.30 7.31
C ARG A 251 -20.79 25.11 6.18
N GLU A 252 -20.04 26.15 6.51
CA GLU A 252 -19.37 27.01 5.51
C GLU A 252 -18.23 26.25 4.83
N GLU A 253 -17.43 25.50 5.59
CA GLU A 253 -16.40 24.62 5.02
C GLU A 253 -17.00 23.58 4.06
N ARG A 254 -18.14 22.98 4.43
CA ARG A 254 -18.87 22.04 3.55
C ARG A 254 -19.34 22.70 2.25
N LYS A 255 -19.79 23.97 2.28
CA LYS A 255 -20.13 24.72 1.06
C LYS A 255 -18.88 24.94 0.19
N GLY A 256 -17.75 25.28 0.81
CA GLY A 256 -16.45 25.40 0.13
C GLY A 256 -16.04 24.10 -0.57
N ILE A 257 -16.15 22.97 0.14
CA ILE A 257 -15.89 21.63 -0.39
C ILE A 257 -16.78 21.34 -1.61
N LEU A 258 -18.09 21.62 -1.51
CA LEU A 258 -19.02 21.42 -2.62
C LEU A 258 -18.70 22.32 -3.83
N LYS A 259 -18.27 23.57 -3.61
CA LYS A 259 -17.85 24.48 -4.68
C LYS A 259 -16.63 23.91 -5.43
N ARG A 260 -15.60 23.46 -4.69
CA ARG A 260 -14.40 22.84 -5.27
C ARG A 260 -14.73 21.50 -5.96
N ALA A 261 -15.64 20.71 -5.39
CA ALA A 261 -16.09 19.48 -6.03
C ALA A 261 -16.80 19.72 -7.37
N ARG A 262 -17.63 20.76 -7.47
CA ARG A 262 -18.24 21.18 -8.75
C ARG A 262 -17.18 21.62 -9.77
N LYS A 263 -16.12 22.27 -9.30
CA LYS A 263 -15.00 22.68 -10.15
C LYS A 263 -14.28 21.46 -10.75
N ILE A 264 -13.92 20.48 -9.92
CA ILE A 264 -13.33 19.21 -10.37
C ILE A 264 -14.25 18.49 -11.35
N TYR A 265 -15.55 18.42 -11.04
CA TYR A 265 -16.53 17.80 -11.94
C TYR A 265 -16.56 18.48 -13.32
N ASN A 266 -16.56 19.81 -13.36
CA ASN A 266 -16.56 20.56 -14.61
C ASN A 266 -15.26 20.35 -15.40
N TRP A 267 -14.10 20.36 -14.74
CA TRP A 267 -12.82 20.04 -15.38
C TRP A 267 -12.80 18.61 -15.92
N ALA A 268 -13.29 17.64 -15.15
CA ALA A 268 -13.40 16.27 -15.59
C ALA A 268 -14.29 16.15 -16.83
N LYS A 269 -15.43 16.86 -16.85
CA LYS A 269 -16.33 16.89 -18.01
C LYS A 269 -15.63 17.49 -19.24
N GLU A 270 -14.97 18.64 -19.09
CA GLU A 270 -14.19 19.30 -20.15
C GLU A 270 -13.14 18.34 -20.74
N ILE A 271 -12.36 17.67 -19.88
CA ILE A 271 -11.33 16.73 -20.32
C ILE A 271 -11.96 15.53 -21.05
N LEU A 272 -13.06 14.99 -20.54
CA LEU A 272 -13.68 13.77 -21.05
C LEU A 272 -14.61 13.99 -22.26
N GLU A 273 -14.90 15.24 -22.62
CA GLU A 273 -15.57 15.59 -23.88
C GLU A 273 -14.67 15.35 -25.10
N GLU A 274 -13.35 15.33 -24.89
CA GLU A 274 -12.38 14.99 -25.93
C GLU A 274 -12.43 13.49 -26.28
N GLN A 275 -12.26 13.16 -27.56
CA GLN A 275 -12.16 11.77 -27.99
C GLN A 275 -10.81 11.18 -27.58
N ASN A 276 -10.80 9.88 -27.25
CA ASN A 276 -9.59 9.09 -26.98
C ASN A 276 -8.77 9.58 -25.77
N VAL A 277 -9.43 9.80 -24.64
CA VAL A 277 -8.76 10.08 -23.36
C VAL A 277 -8.48 8.79 -22.61
N SER A 278 -7.21 8.48 -22.34
CA SER A 278 -6.82 7.38 -21.45
C SER A 278 -6.91 7.76 -19.97
N ILE A 279 -6.84 6.77 -19.07
CA ILE A 279 -6.74 7.02 -17.63
C ILE A 279 -5.53 7.90 -17.32
N ALA A 280 -4.38 7.64 -17.94
CA ALA A 280 -3.17 8.44 -17.74
C ALA A 280 -3.38 9.89 -18.23
N ASP A 281 -3.98 10.09 -19.41
CA ASP A 281 -4.30 11.44 -19.92
C ASP A 281 -5.19 12.22 -18.95
N PHE A 282 -6.24 11.56 -18.45
CA PHE A 282 -7.17 12.17 -17.50
C PHE A 282 -6.48 12.59 -16.19
N GLN A 283 -5.66 11.72 -15.61
CA GLN A 283 -4.94 12.03 -14.37
C GLN A 283 -3.99 13.20 -14.54
N ILE A 284 -3.20 13.24 -15.63
CA ILE A 284 -2.27 14.34 -15.93
C ILE A 284 -3.04 15.66 -16.06
N ARG A 285 -4.04 15.70 -16.95
CA ARG A 285 -4.77 16.95 -17.24
C ARG A 285 -5.55 17.45 -16.03
N LEU A 286 -6.13 16.55 -15.24
CA LEU A 286 -6.82 16.95 -14.01
C LEU A 286 -5.83 17.46 -12.95
N ALA A 287 -4.68 16.81 -12.79
CA ALA A 287 -3.62 17.27 -11.89
C ALA A 287 -3.10 18.66 -12.28
N GLU A 288 -2.89 18.92 -13.57
CA GLU A 288 -2.49 20.24 -14.08
C GLU A 288 -3.52 21.32 -13.76
N LYS A 289 -4.82 21.04 -13.93
CA LYS A 289 -5.90 21.96 -13.56
C LYS A 289 -5.91 22.24 -12.05
N ILE A 290 -5.67 21.23 -11.22
CA ILE A 290 -5.55 21.37 -9.75
C ILE A 290 -4.32 22.20 -9.39
N ILE A 291 -3.16 21.93 -9.97
CA ILE A 291 -1.91 22.68 -9.71
C ILE A 291 -2.10 24.16 -10.01
N LYS A 292 -2.60 24.49 -11.20
CA LYS A 292 -2.85 25.88 -11.62
C LYS A 292 -3.80 26.61 -10.67
N ASP A 293 -4.78 25.90 -10.12
CA ASP A 293 -5.69 26.47 -9.14
C ASP A 293 -5.09 26.64 -7.74
N ILE A 294 -4.10 25.82 -7.39
CA ILE A 294 -3.33 26.01 -6.16
C ILE A 294 -2.44 27.24 -6.33
N SER A 295 -1.63 27.31 -7.39
CA SER A 295 -0.80 28.47 -7.72
C SER A 295 -0.40 28.46 -9.20
N GLU A 296 -0.43 29.63 -9.82
CA GLU A 296 -0.02 29.84 -11.21
C GLU A 296 1.51 29.75 -11.41
N ASP A 297 2.30 29.84 -10.33
CA ASP A 297 3.77 29.77 -10.36
C ASP A 297 4.31 28.37 -10.63
N TYR A 298 3.46 27.34 -10.49
CA TYR A 298 3.84 25.95 -10.69
C TYR A 298 3.68 25.56 -12.15
N ASN A 299 4.82 25.38 -12.84
CA ASN A 299 4.85 24.97 -14.23
C ASN A 299 5.81 23.80 -14.43
N PHE A 300 5.27 22.59 -14.55
CA PHE A 300 6.02 21.40 -14.98
C PHE A 300 5.12 20.43 -15.75
N ASN A 301 5.73 19.69 -16.67
CA ASN A 301 5.05 18.74 -17.54
C ASN A 301 5.26 17.32 -17.03
N PHE A 302 4.16 16.59 -16.84
CA PHE A 302 4.22 15.18 -16.48
C PHE A 302 4.63 14.33 -17.69
N GLN A 303 5.60 13.45 -17.48
CA GLN A 303 5.95 12.41 -18.46
C GLN A 303 5.33 11.06 -18.07
N ARG A 304 5.52 10.04 -18.91
CA ARG A 304 5.17 8.64 -18.62
C ARG A 304 6.43 7.81 -18.62
N THR A 305 6.51 6.78 -17.79
CA THR A 305 7.66 5.87 -17.81
C THR A 305 7.89 5.24 -19.18
N SER A 306 6.81 4.91 -19.88
CA SER A 306 6.84 4.37 -21.24
C SER A 306 7.48 5.37 -22.20
N ASP A 307 7.17 6.66 -22.10
CA ASP A 307 7.73 7.70 -22.95
C ASP A 307 9.17 8.07 -22.59
N ILE A 308 9.52 8.09 -21.29
CA ILE A 308 10.91 8.33 -20.82
C ILE A 308 11.89 7.28 -21.36
N LEU A 309 11.45 6.02 -21.41
CA LEU A 309 12.27 4.88 -21.82
C LEU A 309 12.06 4.47 -23.29
N LYS A 310 11.29 5.27 -24.04
CA LYS A 310 10.93 4.96 -25.42
C LYS A 310 12.16 4.97 -26.32
N ILE A 311 12.28 3.93 -27.13
CA ILE A 311 13.22 3.81 -28.23
C ILE A 311 12.43 3.85 -29.53
N ALA A 312 12.58 4.94 -30.28
CA ALA A 312 11.93 5.13 -31.58
C ALA A 312 12.96 5.30 -32.72
N SER A 313 14.21 5.61 -32.38
CA SER A 313 15.28 5.90 -33.33
C SER A 313 16.60 5.25 -32.91
N TYR A 314 17.56 5.20 -33.85
CA TYR A 314 18.91 4.75 -33.56
C TYR A 314 19.67 5.68 -32.59
N GLU A 315 19.30 6.96 -32.49
CA GLU A 315 19.91 7.88 -31.53
C GLU A 315 19.47 7.57 -30.10
N ASP A 316 18.21 7.17 -29.91
CA ASP A 316 17.70 6.70 -28.60
C ASP A 316 18.48 5.45 -28.14
N LEU A 317 18.85 4.57 -29.06
CA LEU A 317 19.68 3.38 -28.77
C LEU A 317 21.08 3.73 -28.26
N LYS A 318 21.65 4.87 -28.67
CA LYS A 318 22.97 5.30 -28.18
C LYS A 318 22.91 5.82 -26.74
N ASN A 319 21.75 6.33 -26.32
CA ASN A 319 21.56 6.93 -24.99
C ASN A 319 21.27 5.86 -23.91
N LYS A 320 22.20 4.92 -23.71
CA LYS A 320 22.04 3.67 -22.91
C LYS A 320 22.01 3.84 -21.39
N SER A 321 21.98 5.07 -20.87
CA SER A 321 22.19 5.30 -19.43
C SER A 321 21.17 4.60 -18.53
N PHE A 322 19.98 4.25 -19.03
CA PHE A 322 18.88 3.58 -18.32
C PHE A 322 18.91 2.05 -18.31
N TYR A 323 19.89 1.39 -18.93
CA TYR A 323 19.89 -0.07 -19.10
C TYR A 323 21.11 -0.77 -18.48
N TYR A 324 21.71 -0.18 -17.46
CA TYR A 324 22.90 -0.72 -16.79
C TYR A 324 22.63 -2.04 -16.05
N PHE A 325 21.57 -2.11 -15.24
CA PHE A 325 21.18 -3.33 -14.52
C PHE A 325 20.65 -4.39 -15.48
N PHE A 326 20.05 -3.99 -16.60
CA PHE A 326 19.68 -4.94 -17.65
C PHE A 326 20.93 -5.53 -18.32
N ASP A 327 21.94 -4.71 -18.59
CA ASP A 327 23.24 -5.17 -19.09
C ASP A 327 23.92 -6.14 -18.11
N LEU A 328 23.89 -5.84 -16.80
CA LEU A 328 24.39 -6.75 -15.77
C LEU A 328 23.65 -8.09 -15.72
N LEU A 329 22.32 -8.07 -15.90
CA LEU A 329 21.50 -9.27 -15.95
C LEU A 329 21.92 -10.18 -17.11
N LEU A 330 22.21 -9.61 -18.29
CA LEU A 330 22.62 -10.38 -19.47
C LEU A 330 24.05 -10.93 -19.34
N LYS A 331 24.98 -10.13 -18.80
CA LYS A 331 26.38 -10.55 -18.60
C LYS A 331 26.56 -11.54 -17.46
N TYR A 332 25.83 -11.36 -16.36
CA TYR A 332 25.99 -12.12 -15.11
C TYR A 332 24.65 -12.66 -14.59
N PRO A 333 23.94 -13.50 -15.36
CA PRO A 333 22.56 -13.88 -15.04
C PRO A 333 22.42 -14.63 -13.71
N ILE A 334 23.40 -15.48 -13.36
CA ILE A 334 23.42 -16.23 -12.10
C ILE A 334 23.61 -15.28 -10.91
N ILE A 335 24.60 -14.38 -10.98
CA ILE A 335 24.89 -13.41 -9.92
C ILE A 335 23.68 -12.49 -9.72
N PHE A 336 23.11 -11.97 -10.81
CA PHE A 336 21.93 -11.12 -10.75
C PHE A 336 20.74 -11.85 -10.12
N SER A 337 20.46 -13.08 -10.55
CA SER A 337 19.35 -13.89 -10.02
C SER A 337 19.52 -14.14 -8.52
N ASN A 338 20.73 -14.51 -8.08
CA ASN A 338 21.03 -14.74 -6.67
C ASN A 338 20.87 -13.46 -5.84
N ALA A 339 21.44 -12.34 -6.28
CA ALA A 339 21.30 -11.05 -5.61
C ALA A 339 19.83 -10.60 -5.52
N TYR A 340 19.07 -10.71 -6.61
CA TYR A 340 17.66 -10.34 -6.65
C TYR A 340 16.81 -11.20 -5.70
N ASN A 341 17.01 -12.51 -5.71
CA ASN A 341 16.27 -13.45 -4.86
C ASN A 341 16.66 -13.32 -3.38
N SER A 342 17.94 -13.11 -3.09
CA SER A 342 18.47 -12.81 -1.74
C SER A 342 17.83 -11.53 -1.19
N ALA A 343 17.85 -10.46 -1.97
CA ALA A 343 17.23 -9.18 -1.61
C ALA A 343 15.72 -9.30 -1.35
N LEU A 344 14.99 -10.08 -2.15
CA LEU A 344 13.58 -10.35 -1.91
C LEU A 344 13.32 -11.12 -0.60
N ASN A 345 14.23 -12.01 -0.20
CA ASN A 345 14.15 -12.72 1.07
C ASN A 345 14.44 -11.78 2.24
N LYS A 346 15.54 -11.01 2.18
CA LYS A 346 15.91 -10.03 3.21
C LYS A 346 14.82 -8.97 3.42
N ALA A 347 14.21 -8.49 2.34
CA ALA A 347 13.08 -7.55 2.40
C ALA A 347 11.71 -8.21 2.68
N ARG A 348 11.64 -9.54 2.79
CA ARG A 348 10.42 -10.33 3.00
C ARG A 348 9.30 -10.05 1.98
N LEU A 349 9.67 -9.73 0.73
CA LEU A 349 8.70 -9.42 -0.32
C LEU A 349 8.22 -10.69 -1.04
N PRO A 350 6.89 -10.87 -1.18
CA PRO A 350 6.29 -12.05 -1.79
C PRO A 350 6.30 -12.04 -3.33
N LEU A 351 7.27 -11.39 -3.98
CA LEU A 351 7.36 -11.29 -5.44
C LEU A 351 7.89 -12.58 -6.11
N LYS A 352 7.59 -12.74 -7.40
CA LYS A 352 8.09 -13.84 -8.23
C LYS A 352 9.62 -13.81 -8.24
N ARG A 353 10.24 -14.95 -7.90
CA ARG A 353 11.69 -15.15 -7.93
C ARG A 353 12.17 -15.29 -9.37
N VAL A 354 13.38 -14.82 -9.65
CA VAL A 354 14.05 -15.04 -10.94
C VAL A 354 14.60 -16.46 -10.91
N VAL A 355 14.24 -17.29 -11.89
CA VAL A 355 14.68 -18.68 -11.99
C VAL A 355 15.34 -18.87 -13.35
N MET A 356 16.51 -19.51 -13.35
CA MET A 356 17.11 -20.06 -14.55
C MET A 356 16.72 -21.53 -14.68
N ARG A 357 16.12 -21.91 -15.81
CA ARG A 357 15.84 -23.31 -16.15
C ARG A 357 16.30 -23.56 -17.58
N GLU A 358 17.09 -24.61 -17.81
CA GLU A 358 17.46 -25.05 -19.17
C GLU A 358 17.97 -23.88 -20.05
N ASN A 359 18.83 -23.02 -19.48
CA ASN A 359 19.38 -21.82 -20.13
C ASN A 359 18.36 -20.76 -20.60
N THR A 360 17.10 -20.88 -20.17
CA THR A 360 16.08 -19.86 -20.35
C THR A 360 16.04 -18.95 -19.12
N LEU A 361 16.24 -17.65 -19.35
CA LEU A 361 16.21 -16.62 -18.31
C LEU A 361 14.85 -15.90 -18.34
N GLN A 362 14.04 -16.10 -17.30
CA GLN A 362 12.83 -15.29 -17.10
C GLN A 362 13.19 -13.93 -16.50
N LEU A 363 13.06 -12.88 -17.31
CA LEU A 363 13.55 -11.56 -16.95
C LEU A 363 12.58 -10.87 -15.96
N PRO A 364 13.09 -10.14 -14.96
CA PRO A 364 12.30 -9.18 -14.20
C PRO A 364 12.08 -7.88 -15.00
N TYR A 365 11.81 -8.00 -16.30
CA TYR A 365 11.59 -6.92 -17.26
C TYR A 365 10.40 -7.27 -18.16
N PHE A 366 9.77 -6.25 -18.73
CA PHE A 366 8.76 -6.37 -19.77
C PHE A 366 9.07 -5.40 -20.90
N LEU A 367 8.59 -5.73 -22.10
CA LEU A 367 8.67 -4.83 -23.24
C LEU A 367 7.30 -4.23 -23.46
N GLU A 368 7.23 -2.91 -23.54
CA GLU A 368 6.04 -2.21 -23.98
C GLU A 368 6.19 -1.81 -25.45
N ILE A 369 5.28 -2.29 -26.28
CA ILE A 369 5.29 -2.02 -27.72
C ILE A 369 4.26 -0.95 -28.01
N PHE A 370 4.70 0.12 -28.68
CA PHE A 370 3.83 1.20 -29.11
C PHE A 370 3.16 0.80 -30.41
N ASN A 371 1.84 0.92 -30.45
CA ASN A 371 1.04 0.66 -31.63
C ASN A 371 -0.10 1.67 -31.74
N PHE A 372 -0.76 1.72 -32.89
CA PHE A 372 -1.92 2.57 -33.12
C PHE A 372 -3.10 1.75 -33.64
N GLN A 373 -4.28 2.02 -33.07
CA GLN A 373 -5.57 1.53 -33.59
C GLN A 373 -6.41 2.76 -33.95
N GLY A 374 -6.41 3.12 -35.23
CA GLY A 374 -6.87 4.43 -35.67
C GLY A 374 -6.03 5.54 -35.01
N ASN A 375 -6.68 6.45 -34.29
CA ASN A 375 -6.01 7.55 -33.59
C ASN A 375 -5.62 7.20 -32.13
N ARG A 376 -5.86 5.97 -31.67
CA ARG A 376 -5.58 5.54 -30.29
C ARG A 376 -4.20 4.92 -30.16
N LYS A 377 -3.42 5.39 -29.19
CA LYS A 377 -2.16 4.77 -28.77
C LYS A 377 -2.48 3.49 -27.99
N VAL A 378 -1.91 2.38 -28.43
CA VAL A 378 -1.99 1.10 -27.74
C VAL A 378 -0.58 0.73 -27.30
N LEU A 379 -0.38 0.60 -25.99
CA LEU A 379 0.81 0.04 -25.36
C LEU A 379 0.53 -1.41 -24.98
N ILE A 380 1.10 -2.32 -25.75
CA ILE A 380 0.99 -3.76 -25.48
C ILE A 380 2.18 -4.16 -24.62
N ARG A 381 1.90 -4.70 -23.43
CA ARG A 381 2.93 -5.26 -22.58
C ARG A 381 3.19 -6.72 -22.95
N CYS A 382 4.46 -7.02 -23.20
CA CYS A 382 4.95 -8.35 -23.53
C CYS A 382 5.90 -8.85 -22.45
N ASN A 383 5.71 -10.10 -22.04
CA ASN A 383 6.72 -10.86 -21.31
C ASN A 383 7.89 -11.19 -22.24
N LEU A 384 9.08 -11.25 -21.65
CA LEU A 384 10.34 -11.45 -22.35
C LEU A 384 10.98 -12.77 -21.92
N GLU A 385 11.41 -13.56 -22.89
CA GLU A 385 12.33 -14.68 -22.70
C GLU A 385 13.53 -14.49 -23.63
N ILE A 386 14.74 -14.71 -23.10
CA ILE A 386 15.98 -14.67 -23.87
C ILE A 386 16.61 -16.06 -23.82
N ILE A 387 16.99 -16.57 -24.98
CA ILE A 387 17.73 -17.81 -25.14
C ILE A 387 18.99 -17.51 -25.96
N ASN A 388 20.13 -17.87 -25.40
CA ASN A 388 21.46 -17.58 -25.95
C ASN A 388 22.22 -18.90 -26.25
N GLN A 389 21.60 -19.79 -27.02
CA GLN A 389 22.18 -21.08 -27.42
C GLN A 389 21.92 -21.33 -28.91
N ASP A 390 22.92 -21.86 -29.62
CA ASP A 390 22.96 -22.18 -31.06
C ASP A 390 22.58 -21.01 -32.00
N LYS A 391 21.32 -20.56 -31.90
CA LYS A 391 20.77 -19.36 -32.53
C LYS A 391 20.13 -18.49 -31.46
N PRO A 392 20.81 -17.42 -30.99
CA PRO A 392 20.26 -16.52 -29.99
C PRO A 392 18.93 -15.92 -30.45
N TYR A 393 17.92 -15.88 -29.58
CA TYR A 393 16.65 -15.24 -29.88
C TYR A 393 15.95 -14.63 -28.67
N ILE A 394 15.10 -13.66 -28.97
CA ILE A 394 14.17 -13.01 -28.04
C ILE A 394 12.78 -13.55 -28.35
N ARG A 395 12.11 -14.12 -27.35
CA ARG A 395 10.69 -14.47 -27.45
C ARG A 395 9.86 -13.48 -26.66
N LEU A 396 8.86 -12.93 -27.34
CA LEU A 396 7.86 -12.05 -26.78
C LEU A 396 6.54 -12.81 -26.67
N SER A 397 5.87 -12.70 -25.54
CA SER A 397 4.53 -13.26 -25.35
C SER A 397 3.62 -12.25 -24.65
N SER A 398 2.38 -12.13 -25.14
CA SER A 398 1.32 -11.36 -24.49
C SER A 398 0.00 -12.08 -24.71
N PRO A 399 -0.94 -12.04 -23.75
CA PRO A 399 -2.32 -12.48 -24.00
C PRO A 399 -3.01 -11.68 -25.12
N HIS A 400 -2.50 -10.48 -25.41
CA HIS A 400 -3.12 -9.52 -26.32
C HIS A 400 -2.42 -9.43 -27.69
N CYS A 401 -1.40 -10.25 -27.96
CA CYS A 401 -0.76 -10.32 -29.28
C CYS A 401 -0.21 -11.73 -29.59
N LYS A 402 0.00 -12.03 -30.88
CA LYS A 402 0.74 -13.25 -31.27
C LYS A 402 2.13 -13.24 -30.65
N SER A 403 2.62 -14.40 -30.25
CA SER A 403 4.00 -14.51 -29.79
C SER A 403 4.95 -14.18 -30.94
N PHE A 404 5.95 -13.33 -30.65
CA PHE A 404 7.00 -12.99 -31.60
C PHE A 404 8.28 -13.71 -31.20
N VAL A 405 9.00 -14.23 -32.19
CA VAL A 405 10.36 -14.72 -32.02
C VAL A 405 11.25 -13.88 -32.92
N LEU A 406 12.25 -13.25 -32.32
CA LEU A 406 13.22 -12.39 -33.01
C LEU A 406 14.59 -13.04 -32.88
N VAL A 407 15.12 -13.52 -34.00
CA VAL A 407 16.43 -14.15 -34.04
C VAL A 407 17.49 -13.05 -34.08
N SER A 408 18.47 -13.12 -33.18
CA SER A 408 19.61 -12.23 -33.19
C SER A 408 20.72 -12.77 -34.08
N LYS A 409 21.48 -11.86 -34.68
CA LYS A 409 22.70 -12.18 -35.43
C LYS A 409 23.92 -12.36 -34.53
N GLU A 410 23.82 -11.87 -33.29
CA GLU A 410 24.89 -11.82 -32.30
C GLU A 410 24.41 -12.47 -31.00
N ASN A 411 25.34 -12.70 -30.07
CA ASN A 411 24.98 -13.15 -28.73
C ASN A 411 24.24 -12.04 -27.97
N LEU A 412 23.19 -12.40 -27.23
CA LEU A 412 22.37 -11.47 -26.46
C LEU A 412 22.95 -11.26 -25.04
N ASP A 413 24.22 -10.86 -24.97
CA ASP A 413 24.98 -10.68 -23.73
C ASP A 413 25.09 -9.22 -23.26
N SER A 414 24.54 -8.28 -24.02
CA SER A 414 24.52 -6.86 -23.67
C SER A 414 23.17 -6.21 -23.93
N ALA A 415 22.87 -5.16 -23.18
CA ALA A 415 21.66 -4.36 -23.40
C ALA A 415 21.65 -3.76 -24.81
N GLU A 416 22.81 -3.35 -25.33
CA GLU A 416 22.94 -2.81 -26.67
C GLU A 416 22.52 -3.82 -27.74
N THR A 417 23.09 -5.02 -27.73
CA THR A 417 22.81 -6.04 -28.74
C THR A 417 21.35 -6.48 -28.68
N PHE A 418 20.79 -6.59 -27.47
CA PHE A 418 19.37 -6.85 -27.27
C PHE A 418 18.48 -5.78 -27.91
N LEU A 419 18.74 -4.50 -27.62
CA LEU A 419 17.91 -3.40 -28.14
C LEU A 419 18.10 -3.20 -29.65
N LYS A 420 19.31 -3.40 -30.19
CA LYS A 420 19.57 -3.43 -31.63
C LYS A 420 18.78 -4.54 -32.32
N THR A 421 18.78 -5.75 -31.75
CA THR A 421 17.99 -6.88 -32.28
C THR A 421 16.50 -6.54 -32.36
N LEU A 422 15.95 -5.87 -31.35
CA LEU A 422 14.56 -5.42 -31.35
C LEU A 422 14.31 -4.37 -32.44
N TYR A 423 15.18 -3.36 -32.55
CA TYR A 423 15.05 -2.27 -33.52
C TYR A 423 15.20 -2.76 -34.97
N ASP A 424 16.27 -3.49 -35.26
CA ASP A 424 16.61 -3.99 -36.60
C ASP A 424 15.59 -5.02 -37.13
N SER A 425 14.77 -5.61 -36.24
CA SER A 425 13.70 -6.50 -36.65
C SER A 425 12.62 -5.82 -37.52
N GLY A 426 12.49 -4.49 -37.43
CA GLY A 426 11.44 -3.72 -38.10
C GLY A 426 10.02 -4.02 -37.62
N LYS A 427 9.84 -4.83 -36.56
CA LYS A 427 8.53 -5.24 -36.06
C LYS A 427 7.82 -4.19 -35.21
N PHE A 428 8.53 -3.14 -34.78
CA PHE A 428 8.02 -2.12 -33.86
C PHE A 428 8.13 -0.72 -34.48
N PRO A 429 7.36 -0.42 -35.54
CA PRO A 429 7.51 0.81 -36.33
C PRO A 429 7.24 2.10 -35.54
N TYR A 430 6.51 2.03 -34.42
CA TYR A 430 6.22 3.18 -33.56
C TYR A 430 7.08 3.25 -32.29
N GLY A 431 8.07 2.36 -32.19
CA GLY A 431 8.99 2.23 -31.07
C GLY A 431 8.56 1.23 -29.99
N PHE A 432 9.42 1.05 -29.02
CA PHE A 432 9.24 0.16 -27.86
C PHE A 432 9.94 0.73 -26.62
N ALA A 433 9.56 0.29 -25.43
CA ALA A 433 10.23 0.62 -24.18
C ALA A 433 10.54 -0.65 -23.40
N LEU A 434 11.78 -0.81 -22.96
CA LEU A 434 12.18 -1.90 -22.06
C LEU A 434 12.05 -1.39 -20.63
N ILE A 435 11.18 -2.01 -19.84
CA ILE A 435 10.87 -1.53 -18.49
C ILE A 435 11.15 -2.63 -17.49
N GLY A 436 11.97 -2.31 -16.48
CA GLY A 436 12.19 -3.18 -15.33
C GLY A 436 10.92 -3.31 -14.48
N LYS A 437 10.75 -4.44 -13.81
CA LYS A 437 9.80 -4.51 -12.69
C LYS A 437 10.25 -3.56 -11.57
N ALA A 438 9.42 -3.36 -10.56
CA ALA A 438 9.61 -2.32 -9.54
C ALA A 438 11.04 -2.21 -8.97
N GLY A 439 11.70 -3.33 -8.65
CA GLY A 439 13.09 -3.34 -8.18
C GLY A 439 14.11 -2.82 -9.21
N PRO A 440 14.30 -3.50 -10.36
CA PRO A 440 15.24 -3.05 -11.39
C PRO A 440 14.94 -1.66 -11.95
N PHE A 441 13.65 -1.30 -12.12
CA PHE A 441 13.26 0.04 -12.55
C PHE A 441 13.70 1.11 -11.54
N MET A 442 13.40 0.89 -10.25
CA MET A 442 13.79 1.81 -9.20
C MET A 442 15.31 1.94 -9.11
N ALA A 443 16.07 0.83 -9.26
CA ALA A 443 17.52 0.83 -9.28
C ALA A 443 18.09 1.71 -10.43
N GLU A 444 17.54 1.61 -11.63
CA GLU A 444 17.94 2.46 -12.77
C GLU A 444 17.66 3.94 -12.51
N MET A 445 16.44 4.26 -12.06
CA MET A 445 16.00 5.66 -11.88
C MET A 445 16.79 6.40 -10.79
N ARG A 446 17.35 5.67 -9.83
CA ARG A 446 18.07 6.24 -8.69
C ARG A 446 19.60 6.15 -8.78
N LYS A 447 20.11 5.64 -9.90
CA LYS A 447 21.54 5.44 -10.17
C LYS A 447 22.21 6.76 -10.53
N HIS A 448 23.37 7.06 -9.94
CA HIS A 448 24.20 8.22 -10.30
C HIS A 448 24.41 8.32 -11.84
N PRO A 449 24.33 9.52 -12.45
CA PRO A 449 24.14 10.85 -11.86
C PRO A 449 22.66 11.25 -11.68
N ARG A 450 21.77 10.29 -11.42
CA ARG A 450 20.32 10.51 -11.21
C ARG A 450 19.93 10.19 -9.77
N VAL A 451 18.81 10.74 -9.35
CA VAL A 451 18.18 10.42 -8.06
C VAL A 451 16.67 10.26 -8.25
N LEU A 452 16.08 9.35 -7.50
CA LEU A 452 14.62 9.16 -7.47
C LEU A 452 14.06 9.71 -6.16
N ALA A 453 13.03 10.55 -6.25
CA ALA A 453 12.28 11.01 -5.10
C ALA A 453 11.04 10.12 -4.86
N VAL A 454 10.80 9.76 -3.61
CA VAL A 454 9.63 8.97 -3.17
C VAL A 454 9.07 9.53 -1.86
N PRO A 455 7.78 9.34 -1.57
CA PRO A 455 7.24 9.63 -0.23
C PRO A 455 7.98 8.84 0.86
N GLU A 456 7.95 9.30 2.11
CA GLU A 456 8.58 8.63 3.26
C GLU A 456 8.11 7.17 3.40
N GLU A 457 6.79 6.96 3.47
CA GLU A 457 6.15 5.64 3.48
C GLU A 457 5.92 5.11 2.05
N GLY A 458 6.60 5.69 1.06
CA GLY A 458 6.50 5.35 -0.35
C GLY A 458 7.47 4.24 -0.78
N SER A 459 7.03 3.43 -1.74
CA SER A 459 7.76 2.28 -2.31
C SER A 459 8.20 1.23 -1.28
N LYS A 460 7.34 0.22 -1.06
CA LYS A 460 7.68 -1.03 -0.33
C LYS A 460 8.92 -1.74 -0.91
N TYR A 461 9.35 -1.38 -2.12
CA TYR A 461 10.50 -1.96 -2.82
C TYR A 461 11.83 -1.30 -2.48
N ALA A 462 11.84 -0.08 -1.91
CA ALA A 462 13.09 0.62 -1.62
C ALA A 462 14.08 -0.23 -0.80
N PRO A 463 13.65 -0.91 0.30
CA PRO A 463 14.55 -1.78 1.05
C PRO A 463 15.10 -2.95 0.23
N MET A 464 14.27 -3.53 -0.63
CA MET A 464 14.68 -4.60 -1.53
C MET A 464 15.73 -4.12 -2.53
N VAL A 465 15.60 -2.90 -3.06
CA VAL A 465 16.60 -2.33 -3.97
C VAL A 465 17.93 -2.11 -3.25
N ASP A 466 17.90 -1.61 -2.02
CA ASP A 466 19.13 -1.42 -1.24
C ASP A 466 19.88 -2.75 -1.01
N TYR A 467 19.17 -3.80 -0.59
CA TYR A 467 19.76 -5.15 -0.49
C TYR A 467 20.26 -5.64 -1.84
N PHE A 468 19.48 -5.44 -2.91
CA PHE A 468 19.86 -5.90 -4.24
C PHE A 468 21.17 -5.25 -4.73
N LEU A 469 21.34 -3.95 -4.49
CA LEU A 469 22.59 -3.25 -4.80
C LEU A 469 23.76 -3.74 -3.94
N GLY A 470 23.54 -3.95 -2.64
CA GLY A 470 24.55 -4.48 -1.73
C GLY A 470 25.03 -5.88 -2.13
N GLU A 471 24.10 -6.78 -2.41
CA GLU A 471 24.38 -8.14 -2.87
C GLU A 471 25.08 -8.12 -4.24
N LEU A 472 24.66 -7.30 -5.20
CA LEU A 472 25.39 -7.17 -6.47
C LEU A 472 26.81 -6.66 -6.25
N ASN A 473 27.00 -5.70 -5.36
CA ASN A 473 28.30 -5.10 -5.10
C ASN A 473 29.26 -6.08 -4.41
N SER A 474 28.77 -7.01 -3.59
CA SER A 474 29.62 -8.02 -2.96
C SER A 474 30.29 -8.93 -4.00
N TYR A 475 29.66 -9.16 -5.15
CA TYR A 475 30.23 -9.97 -6.24
C TYR A 475 30.98 -9.16 -7.29
N LEU A 476 30.45 -8.01 -7.71
CA LEU A 476 30.96 -7.26 -8.86
C LEU A 476 31.89 -6.10 -8.49
N LYS A 477 31.80 -5.58 -7.24
CA LYS A 477 32.59 -4.45 -6.70
C LYS A 477 32.59 -3.16 -7.53
N SER A 478 31.73 -3.07 -8.55
CA SER A 478 31.64 -1.96 -9.50
C SER A 478 30.22 -1.40 -9.60
N ILE A 479 29.41 -1.54 -8.54
CA ILE A 479 28.03 -1.06 -8.55
C ILE A 479 28.02 0.46 -8.30
N PRO A 480 27.35 1.24 -9.17
CA PRO A 480 27.32 2.69 -9.05
C PRO A 480 26.57 3.17 -7.81
N ASP A 481 26.96 4.35 -7.33
CA ASP A 481 26.29 5.07 -6.25
C ASP A 481 24.80 5.27 -6.56
N SER A 482 24.01 5.22 -5.49
CA SER A 482 22.56 5.13 -5.56
C SER A 482 21.90 5.90 -4.41
N HIS A 483 21.00 6.82 -4.77
CA HIS A 483 20.42 7.77 -3.80
C HIS A 483 18.90 7.84 -3.90
N LEU A 484 18.20 8.04 -2.79
CA LEU A 484 16.77 8.39 -2.78
C LEU A 484 16.55 9.70 -2.06
N ILE A 485 15.59 10.49 -2.56
CA ILE A 485 15.02 11.59 -1.80
C ILE A 485 13.73 11.09 -1.15
N ARG A 486 13.63 11.19 0.17
CA ARG A 486 12.40 10.95 0.92
C ARG A 486 11.69 12.26 1.18
N VAL A 487 10.40 12.29 0.82
CA VAL A 487 9.51 13.43 1.09
C VAL A 487 8.60 13.09 2.27
N ARG A 488 8.76 13.80 3.38
CA ARG A 488 7.86 13.74 4.53
C ARG A 488 6.89 14.92 4.50
N LEU A 489 5.62 14.64 4.25
CA LEU A 489 4.59 15.69 4.20
C LEU A 489 4.12 16.17 5.59
N ASN A 490 4.24 15.33 6.62
CA ASN A 490 3.86 15.65 8.00
C ASN A 490 2.42 16.19 8.12
N LEU A 491 1.48 15.58 7.39
CA LEU A 491 0.11 16.09 7.28
C LEU A 491 -0.58 16.21 8.64
N LEU A 492 -0.61 15.12 9.42
CA LEU A 492 -1.31 15.09 10.71
C LEU A 492 -0.66 16.04 11.71
N ASP A 493 0.67 16.19 11.66
CA ASP A 493 1.40 17.13 12.50
C ASP A 493 1.03 18.59 12.19
N ASN A 494 0.78 18.90 10.92
CA ASN A 494 0.42 20.24 10.48
C ASN A 494 -1.10 20.51 10.47
N LEU A 495 -1.94 19.57 10.93
CA LEU A 495 -3.39 19.80 10.97
C LEU A 495 -3.81 21.01 11.80
N ASP A 496 -2.98 21.46 12.76
CA ASP A 496 -3.22 22.68 13.55
C ASP A 496 -3.27 23.98 12.75
N LYS A 497 -2.86 23.91 11.47
CA LYS A 497 -2.89 25.03 10.51
C LYS A 497 -4.19 25.13 9.75
N MET A 498 -5.07 24.15 9.95
CA MET A 498 -6.47 24.22 9.57
C MET A 498 -7.28 24.51 10.83
N ASP A 499 -8.36 25.27 10.70
CA ASP A 499 -9.37 25.36 11.76
C ASP A 499 -10.59 24.53 11.35
N LEU A 500 -10.52 23.25 11.68
CA LEU A 500 -11.49 22.25 11.24
C LEU A 500 -11.90 21.33 12.39
N ASP A 501 -13.21 21.17 12.57
CA ASP A 501 -13.77 20.09 13.38
C ASP A 501 -13.96 18.83 12.54
N ILE A 502 -13.22 17.78 12.91
CA ILE A 502 -13.11 16.53 12.18
C ILE A 502 -13.92 15.46 12.92
N GLN A 503 -14.94 14.91 12.27
CA GLN A 503 -15.55 13.66 12.70
C GLN A 503 -14.64 12.50 12.29
N VAL A 504 -14.16 11.75 13.29
CA VAL A 504 -13.24 10.63 13.08
C VAL A 504 -14.01 9.32 12.83
N PRO A 505 -13.43 8.37 12.05
CA PRO A 505 -13.96 7.02 11.90
C PRO A 505 -13.84 6.21 13.20
N LYS A 506 -14.61 5.11 13.33
CA LYS A 506 -14.73 4.37 14.60
C LYS A 506 -13.40 3.83 15.11
N PHE A 507 -12.54 3.34 14.21
CA PHE A 507 -11.22 2.82 14.57
C PHE A 507 -10.28 3.89 15.17
N ILE A 508 -10.55 5.18 14.99
CA ILE A 508 -9.85 6.30 15.62
C ILE A 508 -10.60 6.76 16.88
N GLU A 509 -11.93 6.85 16.79
CA GLU A 509 -12.83 7.29 17.87
C GLU A 509 -12.52 6.59 19.20
N ILE A 510 -12.31 5.28 19.18
CA ILE A 510 -12.08 4.46 20.38
C ILE A 510 -10.88 4.95 21.20
N TYR A 511 -9.78 5.27 20.52
CA TYR A 511 -8.51 5.59 21.17
C TYR A 511 -8.37 7.08 21.50
N LEU A 512 -9.04 7.94 20.72
CA LEU A 512 -9.15 9.37 21.03
C LEU A 512 -10.22 9.66 22.09
N GLY A 513 -11.21 8.77 22.26
CA GLY A 513 -12.34 8.96 23.18
C GLY A 513 -13.36 10.00 22.72
N LYS A 514 -13.25 10.49 21.48
CA LYS A 514 -14.08 11.55 20.91
C LYS A 514 -14.45 11.22 19.47
N LYS A 515 -15.73 11.40 19.14
CA LYS A 515 -16.25 11.25 17.77
C LYS A 515 -15.96 12.45 16.88
N VAL A 516 -15.91 13.64 17.47
CA VAL A 516 -15.54 14.89 16.79
C VAL A 516 -14.39 15.52 17.57
N ILE A 517 -13.35 15.93 16.86
CA ILE A 517 -12.14 16.51 17.44
C ILE A 517 -11.68 17.69 16.57
N ASN A 518 -11.23 18.76 17.22
CA ASN A 518 -10.64 19.88 16.51
C ASN A 518 -9.27 19.48 15.96
N SER A 519 -8.99 19.85 14.72
CA SER A 519 -7.73 19.60 14.00
C SER A 519 -6.46 20.00 14.77
N LYS A 520 -6.49 21.11 15.53
CA LYS A 520 -5.39 21.52 16.43
C LYS A 520 -5.19 20.58 17.61
N GLU A 521 -6.28 20.05 18.18
CA GLU A 521 -6.20 19.02 19.22
C GLU A 521 -5.64 17.73 18.62
N PHE A 522 -6.16 17.30 17.46
CA PHE A 522 -5.71 16.08 16.77
C PHE A 522 -4.20 16.08 16.49
N SER A 523 -3.69 17.17 15.89
CA SER A 523 -2.26 17.35 15.58
C SER A 523 -1.36 17.13 16.80
N LYS A 524 -1.80 17.57 17.99
CA LYS A 524 -1.01 17.47 19.23
C LYS A 524 -1.02 16.08 19.86
N ILE A 525 -2.11 15.32 19.73
CA ILE A 525 -2.30 14.10 20.54
C ILE A 525 -2.05 12.80 19.77
N TRP A 526 -2.12 12.81 18.44
CA TRP A 526 -2.16 11.57 17.67
C TRP A 526 -0.89 10.72 17.85
N ARG A 527 0.31 11.33 17.91
CA ARG A 527 1.59 10.62 18.11
C ARG A 527 1.64 9.88 19.44
N ASN A 528 1.31 10.56 20.54
CA ASN A 528 1.25 9.95 21.87
C ASN A 528 0.26 8.77 21.89
N LYS A 529 -0.89 8.91 21.24
CA LYS A 529 -1.87 7.81 21.14
C LYS A 529 -1.33 6.63 20.34
N VAL A 530 -0.60 6.87 19.26
CA VAL A 530 0.07 5.82 18.48
C VAL A 530 1.19 5.14 19.27
N GLU A 531 1.93 5.88 20.10
CA GLU A 531 2.94 5.32 21.01
C GLU A 531 2.31 4.42 22.08
N GLN A 532 1.20 4.85 22.69
CA GLN A 532 0.43 4.02 23.64
C GLN A 532 -0.03 2.71 22.99
N VAL A 533 -0.59 2.77 21.78
CA VAL A 533 -1.00 1.58 21.02
C VAL A 533 0.21 0.70 20.65
N SER A 534 1.34 1.31 20.28
CA SER A 534 2.57 0.58 19.96
C SER A 534 3.10 -0.18 21.18
N LYS A 535 3.11 0.45 22.36
CA LYS A 535 3.50 -0.19 23.61
C LYS A 535 2.58 -1.37 23.94
N PHE A 536 1.27 -1.21 23.76
CA PHE A 536 0.32 -2.32 23.94
C PHE A 536 0.68 -3.52 23.05
N LEU A 537 0.90 -3.27 21.75
CA LEU A 537 1.24 -4.31 20.78
C LEU A 537 2.55 -5.01 21.12
N GLU A 538 3.58 -4.28 21.55
CA GLU A 538 4.86 -4.88 21.95
C GLU A 538 4.73 -5.74 23.23
N ILE A 539 3.93 -5.32 24.22
CA ILE A 539 3.67 -6.13 25.43
C ILE A 539 3.04 -7.49 25.08
N ILE A 540 2.06 -7.52 24.18
CA ILE A 540 1.36 -8.76 23.79
C ILE A 540 2.08 -9.56 22.70
N LYS A 541 3.20 -9.06 22.18
CA LYS A 541 3.95 -9.72 21.11
C LYS A 541 4.53 -11.04 21.58
N GLY A 542 4.39 -12.12 20.80
CA GLY A 542 4.95 -13.42 21.14
C GLY A 542 4.12 -14.19 22.19
N LEU A 543 2.84 -13.85 22.33
CA LEU A 543 1.90 -14.67 23.10
C LEU A 543 1.48 -15.90 22.29
N GLU A 544 1.33 -17.04 22.96
CA GLU A 544 0.81 -18.27 22.40
C GLU A 544 -0.72 -18.36 22.57
N LEU A 545 -1.37 -19.25 21.82
CA LEU A 545 -2.83 -19.38 21.80
C LEU A 545 -3.45 -19.48 23.20
N GLY A 546 -2.91 -20.34 24.07
CA GLY A 546 -3.42 -20.54 25.43
C GLY A 546 -3.22 -19.33 26.36
N GLU A 547 -2.26 -18.45 26.04
CA GLU A 547 -1.95 -17.27 26.86
C GLU A 547 -3.00 -16.16 26.68
N TYR A 548 -3.76 -16.14 25.58
CA TYR A 548 -4.84 -15.15 25.39
C TYR A 548 -5.97 -15.29 26.41
N PHE A 549 -6.25 -16.50 26.91
CA PHE A 549 -7.24 -16.70 27.98
C PHE A 549 -6.75 -16.16 29.34
N HIS A 550 -5.44 -16.21 29.56
CA HIS A 550 -4.81 -15.60 30.73
C HIS A 550 -4.73 -14.08 30.59
N LEU A 551 -4.49 -13.58 29.37
CA LEU A 551 -4.51 -12.15 29.06
C LEU A 551 -5.91 -11.57 29.30
N ALA A 552 -6.97 -12.30 28.95
CA ALA A 552 -8.34 -11.90 29.26
C ALA A 552 -8.55 -11.69 30.76
N SER A 553 -8.11 -12.67 31.57
CA SER A 553 -8.21 -12.59 33.03
C SER A 553 -7.42 -11.40 33.59
N PHE A 554 -6.23 -11.13 33.03
CA PHE A 554 -5.39 -10.02 33.47
C PHE A 554 -5.97 -8.65 33.12
N ILE A 555 -6.47 -8.46 31.89
CA ILE A 555 -7.13 -7.21 31.49
C ILE A 555 -8.36 -6.96 32.38
N LEU A 556 -9.19 -7.97 32.64
CA LEU A 556 -10.35 -7.85 33.50
C LEU A 556 -9.98 -7.48 34.94
N TYR A 557 -8.90 -8.06 35.48
CA TYR A 557 -8.37 -7.72 36.80
C TYR A 557 -7.90 -6.25 36.86
N GLU A 558 -7.08 -5.81 35.90
CA GLU A 558 -6.58 -4.42 35.83
C GLU A 558 -7.71 -3.40 35.65
N LYS A 559 -8.82 -3.81 35.04
CA LYS A 559 -10.04 -3.01 34.87
C LYS A 559 -11.03 -3.12 36.03
N GLY A 560 -10.73 -3.89 37.08
CA GLY A 560 -11.58 -4.02 38.26
C GLY A 560 -12.82 -4.90 38.08
N TYR A 561 -12.91 -5.67 36.99
CA TYR A 561 -13.99 -6.65 36.78
C TYR A 561 -13.73 -7.99 37.48
N SER A 562 -12.51 -8.25 37.92
CA SER A 562 -12.13 -9.47 38.63
C SER A 562 -11.23 -9.17 39.83
N VAL A 563 -11.38 -9.96 40.89
CA VAL A 563 -10.64 -9.81 42.16
C VAL A 563 -9.47 -10.79 42.31
N ASP A 564 -9.35 -11.79 41.43
CA ASP A 564 -8.29 -12.80 41.50
C ASP A 564 -7.73 -13.16 40.11
N LEU A 565 -6.40 -13.14 40.00
CA LEU A 565 -5.64 -13.53 38.81
C LEU A 565 -5.44 -15.05 38.69
N GLY A 566 -5.53 -15.78 39.80
CA GLY A 566 -5.34 -17.23 39.87
C GLY A 566 -4.09 -17.71 39.13
N ARG A 567 -4.28 -18.63 38.17
CA ARG A 567 -3.17 -19.21 37.37
C ARG A 567 -2.50 -18.24 36.40
N SER A 568 -3.04 -17.04 36.21
CA SER A 568 -2.55 -16.06 35.23
C SER A 568 -1.29 -15.31 35.69
N ILE A 569 -0.84 -15.50 36.94
CA ILE A 569 0.39 -14.90 37.49
C ILE A 569 1.62 -15.22 36.62
N LYS A 570 1.69 -16.40 36.01
CA LYS A 570 2.80 -16.76 35.10
C LYS A 570 2.86 -15.84 33.88
N LEU A 571 1.70 -15.51 33.30
CA LEU A 571 1.62 -14.56 32.20
C LEU A 571 2.01 -13.17 32.68
N VAL A 572 1.53 -12.72 33.84
CA VAL A 572 1.86 -11.40 34.40
C VAL A 572 3.38 -11.23 34.51
N LYS A 573 4.09 -12.19 35.11
CA LYS A 573 5.55 -12.18 35.20
C LYS A 573 6.22 -12.12 33.81
N LYS A 574 5.68 -12.85 32.82
CA LYS A 574 6.16 -12.79 31.43
C LYS A 574 5.98 -11.38 30.84
N LEU A 575 4.85 -10.72 31.09
CA LEU A 575 4.58 -9.36 30.61
C LEU A 575 5.44 -8.32 31.34
N GLU A 576 5.63 -8.45 32.66
CA GLU A 576 6.54 -7.59 33.45
C GLU A 576 7.97 -7.67 32.94
N SER A 577 8.45 -8.88 32.60
CA SER A 577 9.79 -9.05 32.01
C SER A 577 9.95 -8.39 30.64
N LYS A 578 8.83 -8.08 29.95
CA LYS A 578 8.78 -7.30 28.71
C LYS A 578 8.58 -5.79 28.93
N GLY A 579 8.62 -5.33 30.19
CA GLY A 579 8.44 -3.92 30.53
C GLY A 579 6.97 -3.49 30.65
N TYR A 580 6.06 -4.40 31.03
CA TYR A 580 4.68 -4.02 31.38
C TYR A 580 4.68 -3.04 32.56
N ASP A 581 3.99 -1.91 32.40
CA ASP A 581 3.97 -0.79 33.34
C ASP A 581 2.54 -0.40 33.77
N GLY A 582 1.60 -1.35 33.73
CA GLY A 582 0.19 -1.04 34.01
C GLY A 582 -0.57 -0.47 32.82
N ILE A 583 -0.06 -0.62 31.58
CA ILE A 583 -0.71 -0.06 30.39
C ILE A 583 -2.18 -0.48 30.26
N PHE A 584 -2.56 -1.70 30.64
CA PHE A 584 -3.95 -2.16 30.53
C PHE A 584 -4.91 -1.41 31.46
N LYS A 585 -4.44 -0.97 32.64
CA LYS A 585 -5.23 -0.17 33.58
C LYS A 585 -5.69 1.14 32.94
N ASN A 586 -4.80 1.82 32.22
CA ASN A 586 -5.06 3.14 31.64
C ASN A 586 -5.53 3.08 30.17
N PHE A 587 -5.39 1.94 29.49
CA PHE A 587 -5.78 1.78 28.10
C PHE A 587 -7.29 1.83 27.91
N THR A 588 -7.79 2.56 26.91
CA THR A 588 -9.24 2.63 26.64
C THR A 588 -9.72 1.34 25.98
N PHE A 589 -10.69 0.67 26.61
CA PHE A 589 -11.44 -0.43 26.01
C PHE A 589 -12.93 -0.05 25.96
N PRO A 590 -13.67 -0.44 24.90
CA PRO A 590 -15.12 -0.35 24.91
C PRO A 590 -15.71 -1.16 26.07
N GLU A 591 -16.71 -0.61 26.75
CA GLU A 591 -17.40 -1.28 27.86
C GLU A 591 -18.05 -2.60 27.42
N SER A 592 -18.65 -2.62 26.23
CA SER A 592 -19.25 -3.80 25.62
C SER A 592 -18.24 -4.95 25.43
N PHE A 593 -16.98 -4.63 25.10
CA PHE A 593 -15.90 -5.58 25.00
C PHE A 593 -15.52 -6.15 26.36
N LEU A 594 -15.36 -5.30 27.38
CA LEU A 594 -15.00 -5.76 28.72
C LEU A 594 -16.10 -6.65 29.31
N LEU A 595 -17.37 -6.28 29.14
CA LEU A 595 -18.51 -7.09 29.58
C LEU A 595 -18.59 -8.43 28.85
N MET A 596 -18.41 -8.43 27.52
CA MET A 596 -18.41 -9.68 26.74
C MET A 596 -17.24 -10.57 27.14
N LEU A 597 -16.04 -10.00 27.30
CA LEU A 597 -14.85 -10.73 27.73
C LEU A 597 -15.02 -11.32 29.14
N TYR A 598 -15.64 -10.56 30.05
CA TYR A 598 -15.99 -11.02 31.41
C TYR A 598 -16.95 -12.21 31.37
N ASN A 599 -18.05 -12.09 30.64
CA ASN A 599 -19.06 -13.14 30.52
C ASN A 599 -18.46 -14.43 29.95
N LEU A 600 -17.73 -14.33 28.83
CA LEU A 600 -17.07 -15.49 28.21
C LEU A 600 -16.00 -16.10 29.12
N SER A 601 -15.24 -15.28 29.85
CA SER A 601 -14.21 -15.77 30.78
C SER A 601 -14.81 -16.56 31.94
N ASN A 602 -15.96 -16.12 32.47
CA ASN A 602 -16.66 -16.84 33.53
C ASN A 602 -17.33 -18.11 33.02
N GLU A 603 -18.00 -18.04 31.87
CA GLU A 603 -18.60 -19.22 31.23
C GLU A 603 -17.55 -20.29 30.95
N ARG A 604 -16.37 -19.89 30.44
CA ARG A 604 -15.24 -20.79 30.24
C ARG A 604 -14.79 -21.46 31.55
N LYS A 605 -14.68 -20.71 32.65
CA LYS A 605 -14.29 -21.25 33.96
C LYS A 605 -15.29 -22.30 34.45
N GLU A 606 -16.58 -22.02 34.35
CA GLU A 606 -17.65 -22.94 34.75
C GLU A 606 -17.66 -24.23 33.90
N VAL A 607 -17.53 -24.10 32.57
CA VAL A 607 -17.46 -25.28 31.69
C VAL A 607 -16.23 -26.14 31.99
N ILE A 608 -15.06 -25.53 32.22
CA ILE A 608 -13.85 -26.27 32.60
C ILE A 608 -14.02 -26.97 33.95
N LYS A 609 -14.69 -26.32 34.92
CA LYS A 609 -14.98 -26.91 36.23
C LYS A 609 -15.86 -28.16 36.07
N ARG A 610 -16.96 -28.06 35.32
CA ARG A 610 -17.86 -29.19 35.03
C ARG A 610 -17.15 -30.35 34.32
N ILE A 611 -16.29 -30.06 33.34
CA ILE A 611 -15.47 -31.09 32.67
C ILE A 611 -14.56 -31.79 33.68
N LYS A 612 -13.90 -31.05 34.58
CA LYS A 612 -13.02 -31.63 35.60
C LYS A 612 -13.76 -32.46 36.64
N GLU A 613 -14.97 -32.05 37.02
CA GLU A 613 -15.84 -32.79 37.94
C GLU A 613 -16.25 -34.14 37.34
N LYS A 614 -16.60 -34.16 36.05
CA LYS A 614 -17.04 -35.37 35.34
C LYS A 614 -15.90 -36.23 34.75
N LYS A 615 -14.68 -35.69 34.64
CA LYS A 615 -13.48 -36.37 34.11
C LYS A 615 -13.75 -37.09 32.77
N LEU A 616 -13.64 -38.42 32.75
CA LEU A 616 -13.82 -39.25 31.54
C LEU A 616 -15.29 -39.38 31.12
N GLU A 617 -16.24 -39.08 32.01
CA GLU A 617 -17.69 -39.12 31.75
C GLU A 617 -18.22 -37.76 31.24
N ALA A 618 -17.33 -36.79 30.99
CA ALA A 618 -17.74 -35.48 30.52
C ALA A 618 -18.38 -35.58 29.11
N PRO A 619 -19.63 -35.13 28.93
CA PRO A 619 -20.31 -35.20 27.63
C PRO A 619 -19.58 -34.36 26.58
N ARG A 620 -19.61 -34.82 25.33
CA ARG A 620 -18.93 -34.19 24.18
C ARG A 620 -19.36 -32.74 24.00
N GLU A 621 -20.63 -32.44 24.28
CA GLU A 621 -21.25 -31.12 24.19
C GLU A 621 -20.54 -30.10 25.09
N LEU A 622 -20.00 -30.50 26.25
CA LEU A 622 -19.23 -29.58 27.11
C LEU A 622 -17.88 -29.20 26.50
N PHE A 623 -17.23 -30.13 25.80
CA PHE A 623 -15.99 -29.82 25.07
C PHE A 623 -16.27 -28.92 23.88
N GLU A 624 -17.34 -29.18 23.12
CA GLU A 624 -17.74 -28.33 21.99
C GLU A 624 -18.14 -26.92 22.45
N LEU A 625 -18.83 -26.80 23.58
CA LEU A 625 -19.15 -25.52 24.22
C LEU A 625 -17.88 -24.78 24.65
N ARG A 626 -16.92 -25.47 25.30
CA ARG A 626 -15.62 -24.87 25.67
C ARG A 626 -14.92 -24.32 24.44
N ASP A 627 -14.82 -25.12 23.38
CA ASP A 627 -14.13 -24.74 22.15
C ASP A 627 -14.80 -23.54 21.48
N PHE A 628 -16.14 -23.46 21.51
CA PHE A 628 -16.88 -22.29 21.01
C PHE A 628 -16.64 -21.02 21.84
N ILE A 629 -16.64 -21.12 23.18
CA ILE A 629 -16.33 -19.98 24.06
C ILE A 629 -14.89 -19.50 23.84
N GLU A 630 -13.94 -20.43 23.78
CA GLU A 630 -12.53 -20.13 23.50
C GLU A 630 -12.36 -19.47 22.13
N TYR A 631 -13.09 -19.94 21.12
CA TYR A 631 -13.15 -19.31 19.80
C TYR A 631 -13.64 -17.86 19.88
N LYS A 632 -14.74 -17.58 20.60
CA LYS A 632 -15.26 -16.21 20.78
C LYS A 632 -14.24 -15.30 21.46
N ILE A 633 -13.54 -15.79 22.48
CA ILE A 633 -12.47 -15.02 23.16
C ILE A 633 -11.32 -14.72 22.18
N LEU A 634 -10.85 -15.71 21.42
CA LEU A 634 -9.80 -15.50 20.43
C LEU A 634 -10.24 -14.52 19.33
N PHE A 635 -11.51 -14.58 18.91
CA PHE A 635 -12.06 -13.67 17.92
C PHE A 635 -12.08 -12.21 18.43
N LEU A 636 -12.47 -11.99 19.69
CA LEU A 636 -12.39 -10.68 20.34
C LEU A 636 -10.96 -10.12 20.35
N PHE A 637 -9.98 -10.96 20.71
CA PHE A 637 -8.58 -10.54 20.65
C PHE A 637 -8.09 -10.28 19.24
N GLY A 638 -8.51 -11.07 18.26
CA GLY A 638 -8.24 -10.79 16.86
C GLY A 638 -8.73 -9.40 16.47
N VAL A 639 -9.97 -9.06 16.83
CA VAL A 639 -10.58 -7.77 16.50
C VAL A 639 -9.89 -6.61 17.22
N LEU A 640 -9.52 -6.80 18.49
CA LEU A 640 -8.70 -5.83 19.24
C LEU A 640 -7.35 -5.61 18.54
N ILE A 641 -6.62 -6.69 18.22
CA ILE A 641 -5.31 -6.62 17.53
C ILE A 641 -5.45 -5.91 16.19
N ARG A 642 -6.47 -6.25 15.40
CA ARG A 642 -6.76 -5.56 14.14
C ARG A 642 -6.98 -4.07 14.36
N SER A 643 -7.78 -3.70 15.36
CA SER A 643 -8.10 -2.29 15.68
C SER A 643 -6.86 -1.50 16.09
N LEU A 644 -5.96 -2.10 16.87
CA LEU A 644 -4.68 -1.52 17.26
C LEU A 644 -3.74 -1.34 16.06
N LEU A 645 -3.60 -2.39 15.24
CA LEU A 645 -2.76 -2.37 14.04
C LEU A 645 -3.25 -1.31 13.04
N ILE A 646 -4.55 -1.28 12.75
CA ILE A 646 -5.14 -0.31 11.81
C ILE A 646 -5.03 1.12 12.33
N PHE A 647 -5.21 1.37 13.63
CA PHE A 647 -5.00 2.69 14.20
C PHE A 647 -3.57 3.18 14.01
N LYS A 648 -2.58 2.38 14.45
CA LYS A 648 -1.15 2.70 14.34
C LYS A 648 -0.74 2.92 12.89
N LYS A 649 -1.02 1.94 12.03
CA LYS A 649 -0.56 1.93 10.64
C LYS A 649 -1.20 3.02 9.81
N SER A 650 -2.52 3.23 9.97
CA SER A 650 -3.23 4.24 9.18
C SER A 650 -2.79 5.64 9.56
N LEU A 651 -2.61 5.97 10.85
CA LEU A 651 -2.18 7.32 11.23
C LEU A 651 -0.76 7.63 10.74
N HIS A 652 0.18 6.70 10.88
CA HIS A 652 1.52 6.87 10.28
C HIS A 652 1.43 7.06 8.77
N TYR A 653 0.68 6.20 8.08
CA TYR A 653 0.54 6.28 6.63
C TYR A 653 -0.08 7.59 6.16
N LEU A 654 -1.19 8.02 6.78
CA LEU A 654 -1.88 9.27 6.46
C LEU A 654 -1.00 10.51 6.68
N ASN A 655 -0.10 10.47 7.66
CA ASN A 655 0.82 11.57 7.92
C ASN A 655 1.77 11.82 6.75
N TYR A 656 2.07 10.78 5.97
CA TYR A 656 3.05 10.84 4.89
C TYR A 656 2.44 10.69 3.49
N ARG A 657 1.26 10.07 3.35
CA ARG A 657 0.61 9.73 2.06
C ARG A 657 -0.89 10.09 1.99
N PRO A 658 -1.27 11.37 2.12
CA PRO A 658 -2.66 11.79 1.99
C PRO A 658 -3.13 11.88 0.54
N TYR A 659 -4.44 11.77 0.31
CA TYR A 659 -5.03 12.00 -1.02
C TYR A 659 -5.06 13.48 -1.39
N SER A 660 -4.28 13.88 -2.40
CA SER A 660 -4.24 15.26 -2.91
C SER A 660 -5.61 15.76 -3.34
N ILE A 661 -6.43 14.92 -3.97
CA ILE A 661 -7.79 15.33 -4.35
C ILE A 661 -8.66 15.62 -3.12
N ILE A 662 -8.52 14.83 -2.04
CA ILE A 662 -9.25 15.05 -0.79
C ILE A 662 -8.74 16.32 -0.09
N LEU A 663 -7.42 16.52 -0.05
CA LEU A 663 -6.85 17.74 0.53
C LEU A 663 -7.23 18.99 -0.24
N TYR A 664 -7.23 18.93 -1.57
CA TYR A 664 -7.67 20.03 -2.41
C TYR A 664 -9.15 20.35 -2.17
N LEU A 665 -10.00 19.32 -2.03
CA LEU A 665 -11.41 19.52 -1.64
C LEU A 665 -11.55 20.23 -0.29
N ILE A 666 -10.71 19.90 0.70
CA ILE A 666 -10.76 20.53 2.02
C ILE A 666 -10.18 21.95 1.97
N SER A 667 -8.92 22.13 1.56
CA SER A 667 -8.27 23.45 1.49
C SER A 667 -7.04 23.44 0.58
N PRO A 668 -7.07 24.16 -0.57
CA PRO A 668 -5.88 24.40 -1.39
C PRO A 668 -4.77 25.17 -0.65
N GLU A 669 -5.14 26.06 0.27
CA GLU A 669 -4.17 26.80 1.10
C GLU A 669 -3.41 25.88 2.07
N PHE A 670 -4.08 24.83 2.57
CA PHE A 670 -3.41 23.84 3.39
C PHE A 670 -2.37 23.05 2.59
N ILE A 671 -2.61 22.76 1.31
CA ILE A 671 -1.60 22.14 0.43
C ILE A 671 -0.35 23.02 0.33
N LYS A 672 -0.50 24.34 0.13
CA LYS A 672 0.63 25.29 0.14
C LYS A 672 1.40 25.25 1.45
N HIS A 673 0.67 25.12 2.57
CA HIS A 673 1.29 25.00 3.88
C HIS A 673 2.13 23.71 4.00
N LEU A 674 1.57 22.57 3.57
CA LEU A 674 2.29 21.29 3.58
C LEU A 674 3.54 21.33 2.70
N ILE A 675 3.48 21.98 1.53
CA ILE A 675 4.64 22.13 0.66
C ILE A 675 5.79 22.85 1.39
N ARG A 676 5.48 23.94 2.08
CA ARG A 676 6.46 24.77 2.81
C ARG A 676 7.03 24.11 4.07
N ASN A 677 6.29 23.20 4.70
CA ASN A 677 6.65 22.57 5.97
C ASN A 677 6.99 21.07 5.82
N SER A 678 7.13 20.61 4.58
CA SER A 678 7.61 19.27 4.29
C SER A 678 9.08 19.15 4.65
N GLU A 679 9.49 17.95 5.06
CA GLU A 679 10.90 17.63 5.31
C GLU A 679 11.44 16.74 4.19
N LEU A 680 12.70 16.99 3.83
CA LEU A 680 13.40 16.26 2.79
C LEU A 680 14.61 15.57 3.37
N TYR A 681 14.78 14.31 3.00
CA TYR A 681 15.94 13.53 3.39
C TYR A 681 16.56 12.85 2.19
N LEU A 682 17.88 12.79 2.17
CA LEU A 682 18.63 11.98 1.23
C LEU A 682 19.00 10.66 1.92
N GLU A 683 18.58 9.54 1.33
CA GLU A 683 19.06 8.20 1.68
C GLU A 683 20.18 7.81 0.70
N ARG A 684 21.38 7.60 1.23
CA ARG A 684 22.54 7.16 0.46
C ARG A 684 22.92 5.73 0.83
N VAL A 685 23.07 4.87 -0.17
CA VAL A 685 23.69 3.55 -0.02
C VAL A 685 25.20 3.72 -0.01
N GLU A 686 25.87 3.27 1.04
CA GLU A 686 27.33 3.19 1.09
C GLU A 686 27.74 1.73 1.29
N PHE A 687 28.51 1.19 0.35
CA PHE A 687 28.93 -0.20 0.37
C PHE A 687 30.10 -0.42 1.32
N LYS A 688 30.09 -1.55 2.03
CA LYS A 688 31.20 -1.97 2.88
C LYS A 688 32.33 -2.52 1.99
N THR A 689 33.57 -2.13 2.28
CA THR A 689 34.77 -2.52 1.52
C THR A 689 35.10 -3.99 1.71
#